data_AF-A0A9P1D2C0-F1
#
_entry.id   AF-A0A9P1D2C0-F1
#
_cell.length_a   1.000
_cell.length_b   1.000
_cell.length_c   1.000
_cell.angle_alpha   90.00
_cell.angle_beta   90.00
_cell.angle_gamma   90.00
#
_symmetry.space_group_name_H-M   'P 1'
#
loop_
_entity.id
_entity.type
_entity.pdbx_description
1 polymer ?
#
loop_
_entity_poly.entity_id
_entity_poly.type
_entity_poly.pdbx_seq_one_letter_code
_entity_poly.pdbx_strand_id
1 'polypeptide(L)'
;MADETVKKDKKEERKEKEKDDKKVMKTKKEKKEKEGERGRSPKKAKKERKTAEKSETSEKKTAEKPIVFVPVVCKKAGQVFETPETKKRVPSPNAPEPDDKKKKRRSVSPALSLPSTSTAVAKVAEMTSLMEENDSGSEAESPSQEAASDPSSEEEKYDEESPESKEEEEGEAGAGDKEEDESEDASDEEDEDDGEDAEGDDDEEEEEEEENDQSSEAEEEGKEEGGKEAEAKEGKEDEEACAKKKSKPQPKEKSEEVVPQTAKEKVTEAIGNVLKEVGVARTAAITLQGLEYADNLSQAIKSHADGVEAYYSEVQRTLKGSPSEKELAKVLQKIEEKSQATKKLQAAANAFLANSTGKSNTAIARKRQRFESTTSVAKAVNKTAADLACWSIQCAMRGTAPEVGFRGEPLNGHRLAMSGKPLAQGWRACYFAMKADLKARKWMHGFNRYYKAGWMCDSCLACSGTKCDERMHYKNFGPGKAWDHTLINHSMYLSMPGELSPWSTVPGWSLESTTFDFMHNLYLGTGRDLVGSTFKCLIWRGAYSHLPMTDMNSILAVMQEEMVHECRQCGLYLPRKPNLTEASLSDKDYSELSTKFKACHVKIMVYWIAKKTKEAAESHPQDIVLQVLATCCFALQKCITILDNEGLILDHNTAAEASDMLLLHVKAYAWLAAFFYTERKMIFRIRPKLHYIWHQAMQLKKWRINIGAFATFHDESFLGKIKAVATACHGKTMTARVYERYILCLALLVHQHQQLDEATA
;
A
#
# COMPACT_ATOMS: atom_id res chain seq x y z
N MET A 1 3.64 -32.22 -56.63
CA MET A 1 2.26 -31.80 -56.91
C MET A 1 1.43 -31.62 -55.64
N ALA A 2 1.47 -32.51 -54.64
CA ALA A 2 0.70 -32.33 -53.39
C ALA A 2 1.10 -31.08 -52.56
N ASP A 3 2.35 -30.63 -52.67
CA ASP A 3 2.87 -29.49 -51.88
C ASP A 3 2.57 -28.11 -52.50
N GLU A 4 2.17 -28.06 -53.78
CA GLU A 4 1.72 -26.82 -54.41
C GLU A 4 0.25 -26.50 -54.10
N THR A 5 -0.58 -27.53 -53.92
CA THR A 5 -1.99 -27.40 -53.56
C THR A 5 -2.13 -26.77 -52.16
N VAL A 6 -1.35 -27.25 -51.19
CA VAL A 6 -1.35 -26.72 -49.80
C VAL A 6 -0.91 -25.24 -49.74
N LYS A 7 0.02 -24.82 -50.60
CA LYS A 7 0.45 -23.42 -50.69
C LYS A 7 -0.60 -22.52 -51.32
N LYS A 8 -1.41 -23.05 -52.24
CA LYS A 8 -2.50 -22.31 -52.87
C LYS A 8 -3.67 -22.11 -51.91
N ASP A 9 -4.02 -23.14 -51.14
CA ASP A 9 -5.10 -23.09 -50.16
C ASP A 9 -4.79 -22.12 -49.01
N LYS A 10 -3.57 -22.16 -48.46
CA LYS A 10 -3.11 -21.18 -47.45
C LYS A 10 -3.08 -19.74 -47.97
N LYS A 11 -2.90 -19.55 -49.28
CA LYS A 11 -2.89 -18.21 -49.90
C LYS A 11 -4.30 -17.68 -50.12
N GLU A 12 -5.27 -18.55 -50.38
CA GLU A 12 -6.70 -18.17 -50.44
C GLU A 12 -7.26 -17.87 -49.05
N GLU A 13 -6.93 -18.70 -48.04
CA GLU A 13 -7.34 -18.49 -46.65
C GLU A 13 -6.83 -17.16 -46.08
N ARG A 14 -5.59 -16.77 -46.41
CA ARG A 14 -5.04 -15.46 -46.04
C ARG A 14 -5.76 -14.29 -46.71
N LYS A 15 -6.18 -14.45 -47.98
CA LYS A 15 -6.91 -13.42 -48.71
C LYS A 15 -8.33 -13.24 -48.20
N GLU A 16 -8.95 -14.32 -47.73
CA GLU A 16 -10.29 -14.27 -47.14
C GLU A 16 -10.26 -13.59 -45.78
N LYS A 17 -9.28 -13.94 -44.92
CA LYS A 17 -9.05 -13.26 -43.64
C LYS A 17 -8.79 -11.75 -43.80
N GLU A 18 -8.00 -11.35 -44.79
CA GLU A 18 -7.72 -9.94 -45.06
C GLU A 18 -8.97 -9.16 -45.54
N LYS A 19 -9.90 -9.83 -46.24
CA LYS A 19 -11.19 -9.22 -46.64
C LYS A 19 -12.10 -9.01 -45.44
N ASP A 20 -12.15 -9.95 -44.51
CA ASP A 20 -12.97 -9.83 -43.30
C ASP A 20 -12.44 -8.74 -42.35
N ASP A 21 -11.12 -8.65 -42.17
CA ASP A 21 -10.49 -7.59 -41.37
C ASP A 21 -10.78 -6.19 -41.96
N LYS A 22 -10.73 -6.05 -43.30
CA LYS A 22 -11.11 -4.81 -44.00
C LYS A 22 -12.59 -4.46 -43.82
N LYS A 23 -13.47 -5.46 -43.76
CA LYS A 23 -14.92 -5.28 -43.55
C LYS A 23 -15.23 -4.82 -42.11
N VAL A 24 -14.53 -5.37 -41.12
CA VAL A 24 -14.64 -4.99 -39.70
C VAL A 24 -14.12 -3.57 -39.46
N MET A 25 -13.00 -3.19 -40.09
CA MET A 25 -12.48 -1.81 -40.01
C MET A 25 -13.46 -0.79 -40.63
N LYS A 26 -14.09 -1.12 -41.76
CA LYS A 26 -15.07 -0.23 -42.41
C LYS A 26 -16.30 0.00 -41.54
N THR A 27 -16.82 -1.05 -40.89
CA THR A 27 -17.97 -0.94 -39.97
C THR A 27 -17.64 -0.17 -38.70
N LYS A 28 -16.42 -0.31 -38.15
CA LYS A 28 -15.96 0.53 -37.02
C LYS A 28 -15.85 2.01 -37.40
N LYS A 29 -15.37 2.32 -38.62
CA LYS A 29 -15.27 3.70 -39.11
C LYS A 29 -16.65 4.34 -39.30
N GLU A 30 -17.59 3.63 -39.91
CA GLU A 30 -18.98 4.12 -40.10
C GLU A 30 -19.73 4.30 -38.77
N LYS A 31 -19.44 3.47 -37.75
CA LYS A 31 -20.01 3.65 -36.40
C LYS A 31 -19.46 4.89 -35.70
N LYS A 32 -18.17 5.18 -35.87
CA LYS A 32 -17.49 6.34 -35.27
C LYS A 32 -17.93 7.67 -35.91
N GLU A 33 -18.20 7.67 -37.21
CA GLU A 33 -18.76 8.84 -37.92
C GLU A 33 -20.21 9.13 -37.48
N LYS A 34 -21.03 8.09 -37.24
CA LYS A 34 -22.42 8.26 -36.75
C LYS A 34 -22.53 8.71 -35.29
N GLU A 35 -21.53 8.45 -34.46
CA GLU A 35 -21.48 8.93 -33.07
C GLU A 35 -20.98 10.39 -32.98
N GLY A 36 -20.21 10.87 -33.97
CA GLY A 36 -19.74 12.26 -34.02
C GLY A 36 -20.80 13.31 -34.37
N GLU A 37 -21.88 12.94 -35.06
CA GLU A 37 -22.91 13.90 -35.51
C GLU A 37 -24.03 14.18 -34.47
N ARG A 38 -24.03 13.52 -33.30
CA ARG A 38 -25.07 13.72 -32.26
C ARG A 38 -24.68 14.66 -31.11
N GLY A 39 -23.55 15.35 -31.21
CA GLY A 39 -23.03 16.24 -30.17
C GLY A 39 -23.21 17.74 -30.44
N ARG A 40 -24.44 18.25 -30.58
CA ARG A 40 -24.73 19.68 -30.39
C ARG A 40 -26.04 19.86 -29.59
N SER A 41 -25.88 20.42 -28.38
CA SER A 41 -26.91 20.69 -27.35
C SER A 41 -28.03 21.64 -27.81
N PRO A 42 -29.17 21.73 -27.07
CA PRO A 42 -29.22 22.75 -26.01
C PRO A 42 -29.88 22.29 -24.70
N LYS A 43 -29.14 22.43 -23.60
CA LYS A 43 -29.65 22.45 -22.22
C LYS A 43 -30.22 23.85 -21.92
N LYS A 44 -31.53 24.05 -22.09
CA LYS A 44 -32.29 25.15 -21.46
C LYS A 44 -33.81 24.94 -21.58
N ALA A 45 -34.34 23.84 -21.05
CA ALA A 45 -35.80 23.64 -20.93
C ALA A 45 -36.15 22.42 -20.05
N LYS A 46 -35.76 22.41 -18.77
CA LYS A 46 -36.26 21.38 -17.83
C LYS A 46 -36.12 21.77 -16.35
N LYS A 47 -36.59 22.97 -15.97
CA LYS A 47 -36.74 23.33 -14.55
C LYS A 47 -38.15 23.87 -14.19
N GLU A 48 -39.12 23.77 -15.09
CA GLU A 48 -40.51 24.20 -14.81
C GLU A 48 -41.50 23.18 -15.38
N ARG A 49 -41.54 21.95 -14.80
CA ARG A 49 -42.68 21.04 -15.03
C ARG A 49 -42.82 19.88 -14.04
N LYS A 50 -42.40 20.07 -12.79
CA LYS A 50 -42.65 19.10 -11.69
C LYS A 50 -43.03 19.81 -10.40
N THR A 51 -44.05 20.66 -10.50
CA THR A 51 -44.80 21.23 -9.37
C THR A 51 -46.27 21.34 -9.76
N ALA A 52 -46.86 20.18 -10.07
CA ALA A 52 -48.30 19.92 -10.09
C ALA A 52 -48.46 18.41 -10.37
N GLU A 53 -49.46 17.77 -9.75
CA GLU A 53 -49.73 16.33 -9.79
C GLU A 53 -48.85 15.41 -8.92
N LYS A 54 -49.13 15.41 -7.62
CA LYS A 54 -49.63 14.20 -6.94
C LYS A 54 -50.14 14.57 -5.55
N SER A 55 -51.36 15.08 -5.50
CA SER A 55 -52.24 14.92 -4.36
C SER A 55 -52.94 13.56 -4.46
N GLU A 56 -53.14 12.96 -3.30
CA GLU A 56 -54.11 11.89 -2.98
C GLU A 56 -53.74 10.41 -3.18
N THR A 57 -53.67 9.75 -2.01
CA THR A 57 -54.01 8.36 -1.69
C THR A 57 -53.03 7.25 -2.05
N SER A 58 -52.29 6.77 -1.06
CA SER A 58 -52.59 5.47 -0.42
C SER A 58 -51.63 5.20 0.74
N GLU A 59 -52.23 5.00 1.92
CA GLU A 59 -51.58 4.46 3.10
C GLU A 59 -50.95 3.09 2.79
N LYS A 60 -49.66 2.95 3.07
CA LYS A 60 -49.05 1.65 3.35
C LYS A 60 -47.96 1.80 4.39
N LYS A 61 -48.26 1.27 5.58
CA LYS A 61 -47.36 1.07 6.72
C LYS A 61 -46.09 0.33 6.27
N THR A 62 -44.94 0.99 6.38
CA THR A 62 -43.64 0.33 6.50
C THR A 62 -43.17 0.50 7.93
N ALA A 63 -43.29 -0.58 8.69
CA ALA A 63 -42.66 -0.70 10.00
C ALA A 63 -41.15 -0.86 9.79
N GLU A 64 -40.40 0.23 9.94
CA GLU A 64 -38.96 0.16 10.12
C GLU A 64 -38.67 -0.41 11.51
N LYS A 65 -37.89 -1.48 11.55
CA LYS A 65 -37.39 -2.06 12.79
C LYS A 65 -36.24 -1.18 13.29
N PRO A 66 -36.22 -0.76 14.57
CA PRO A 66 -35.08 -0.05 15.12
C PRO A 66 -33.86 -0.98 15.13
N ILE A 67 -32.74 -0.47 14.63
CA ILE A 67 -31.42 -1.08 14.82
C ILE A 67 -31.07 -0.87 16.29
N VAL A 68 -31.28 -1.91 17.11
CA VAL A 68 -30.86 -1.93 18.51
C VAL A 68 -29.34 -2.03 18.55
N PHE A 69 -28.69 -0.95 18.98
CA PHE A 69 -27.28 -0.98 19.38
C PHE A 69 -27.21 -1.71 20.73
N VAL A 70 -26.65 -2.92 20.73
CA VAL A 70 -26.36 -3.66 21.97
C VAL A 70 -24.99 -3.19 22.44
N PRO A 71 -24.85 -2.46 23.56
CA PRO A 71 -23.55 -2.22 24.14
C PRO A 71 -22.94 -3.57 24.55
N VAL A 72 -21.71 -3.83 24.10
CA VAL A 72 -20.90 -4.94 24.60
C VAL A 72 -20.51 -4.56 26.04
N VAL A 73 -21.39 -4.86 26.98
CA VAL A 73 -21.04 -4.88 28.40
C VAL A 73 -20.12 -6.08 28.59
N CYS A 74 -18.83 -5.79 28.79
CA CYS A 74 -17.86 -6.76 29.25
C CYS A 74 -18.41 -7.38 30.55
N LYS A 75 -18.78 -8.66 30.50
CA LYS A 75 -19.27 -9.38 31.67
C LYS A 75 -18.13 -9.44 32.68
N LYS A 76 -18.34 -8.80 33.84
CA LYS A 76 -17.51 -8.92 35.04
C LYS A 76 -17.18 -10.39 35.32
N ALA A 77 -15.90 -10.74 35.22
CA ALA A 77 -15.32 -11.85 35.96
C ALA A 77 -14.75 -11.29 37.26
N GLY A 78 -15.01 -11.96 38.39
CA GLY A 78 -14.32 -11.72 39.66
C GLY A 78 -15.11 -10.93 40.69
N GLN A 79 -16.07 -11.59 41.35
CA GLN A 79 -16.35 -11.32 42.77
C GLN A 79 -16.27 -12.65 43.50
N VAL A 80 -15.11 -12.90 44.11
CA VAL A 80 -14.93 -13.86 45.18
C VAL A 80 -15.54 -13.21 46.42
N PHE A 81 -16.67 -13.76 46.90
CA PHE A 81 -17.22 -13.40 48.20
C PHE A 81 -17.00 -14.57 49.14
N GLU A 82 -16.26 -14.30 50.21
CA GLU A 82 -16.14 -15.14 51.39
C GLU A 82 -17.55 -15.45 51.95
N THR A 83 -17.74 -16.68 52.38
CA THR A 83 -18.95 -17.10 53.11
C THR A 83 -18.74 -16.87 54.60
N PRO A 84 -19.82 -16.52 55.32
CA PRO A 84 -20.04 -17.20 56.58
C PRO A 84 -21.47 -17.74 56.74
N GLU A 85 -21.49 -19.00 57.20
CA GLU A 85 -22.40 -19.57 58.19
C GLU A 85 -23.93 -19.44 58.03
N THR A 86 -24.50 -20.59 57.63
CA THR A 86 -25.65 -21.28 58.24
C THR A 86 -26.69 -20.45 59.02
N LYS A 87 -27.93 -20.42 58.52
CA LYS A 87 -29.13 -20.60 59.35
C LYS A 87 -30.31 -21.17 58.54
N LYS A 88 -30.85 -22.26 59.09
CA LYS A 88 -32.03 -23.03 58.63
C LYS A 88 -33.28 -22.15 58.53
N ARG A 89 -34.08 -22.32 57.47
CA ARG A 89 -35.55 -22.20 57.55
C ARG A 89 -36.27 -23.11 56.55
N VAL A 90 -37.36 -23.67 57.06
CA VAL A 90 -38.29 -24.70 56.57
C VAL A 90 -39.14 -24.21 55.38
N PRO A 91 -39.64 -25.09 54.47
CA PRO A 91 -40.33 -24.67 53.26
C PRO A 91 -41.81 -24.32 53.49
N SER A 92 -42.31 -23.35 52.73
CA SER A 92 -43.75 -23.11 52.55
C SER A 92 -44.15 -23.50 51.12
N PRO A 93 -45.15 -24.36 50.93
CA PRO A 93 -45.70 -24.68 49.62
C PRO A 93 -46.83 -23.69 49.31
N ASN A 94 -46.82 -23.11 48.11
CA ASN A 94 -47.96 -22.55 47.35
C ASN A 94 -47.52 -21.31 46.56
N ALA A 95 -47.19 -21.52 45.29
CA ALA A 95 -47.48 -20.55 44.24
C ALA A 95 -47.49 -21.26 42.87
N PRO A 96 -48.45 -20.91 41.98
CA PRO A 96 -48.81 -21.69 40.80
C PRO A 96 -47.83 -21.53 39.63
N GLU A 97 -47.71 -22.62 38.85
CA GLU A 97 -47.02 -22.67 37.55
C GLU A 97 -47.55 -21.61 36.57
N PRO A 98 -46.65 -20.93 35.83
CA PRO A 98 -47.01 -20.32 34.57
C PRO A 98 -46.35 -21.07 33.39
N ASP A 99 -47.24 -21.63 32.58
CA ASP A 99 -47.18 -21.86 31.14
C ASP A 99 -45.82 -21.95 30.43
N ASP A 100 -45.61 -23.17 29.95
CA ASP A 100 -44.62 -23.63 29.00
C ASP A 100 -44.71 -22.89 27.65
N LYS A 101 -43.99 -21.78 27.51
CA LYS A 101 -43.70 -21.17 26.20
C LYS A 101 -42.28 -21.50 25.76
N LYS A 102 -42.20 -22.58 24.96
CA LYS A 102 -41.14 -22.95 24.00
C LYS A 102 -40.17 -21.79 23.68
N LYS A 103 -39.09 -21.69 24.46
CA LYS A 103 -37.92 -20.88 24.12
C LYS A 103 -37.02 -21.75 23.25
N LYS A 104 -37.14 -21.59 21.93
CA LYS A 104 -36.28 -22.19 20.91
C LYS A 104 -34.85 -21.66 21.13
N ARG A 105 -34.06 -22.36 21.96
CA ARG A 105 -32.62 -22.13 22.08
C ARG A 105 -32.01 -22.34 20.70
N ARG A 106 -31.39 -21.29 20.14
CA ARG A 106 -30.47 -21.42 19.01
C ARG A 106 -29.35 -22.34 19.48
N SER A 107 -29.29 -23.53 18.90
CA SER A 107 -28.15 -24.43 18.99
C SER A 107 -26.92 -23.69 18.50
N VAL A 108 -25.87 -23.69 19.31
CA VAL A 108 -24.51 -23.35 18.89
C VAL A 108 -24.19 -24.23 17.69
N SER A 109 -23.75 -23.63 16.58
CA SER A 109 -23.35 -24.35 15.37
C SER A 109 -22.31 -25.43 15.72
N PRO A 110 -22.34 -26.60 15.07
CA PRO A 110 -21.31 -27.61 15.30
C PRO A 110 -19.96 -27.04 14.84
N ALA A 111 -18.99 -27.00 15.75
CA ALA A 111 -17.60 -26.78 15.38
C ALA A 111 -17.24 -27.84 14.33
N LEU A 112 -16.76 -27.41 13.17
CA LEU A 112 -16.14 -28.31 12.19
C LEU A 112 -15.04 -29.08 12.93
N SER A 113 -15.22 -30.38 13.14
CA SER A 113 -14.19 -31.25 13.70
C SER A 113 -13.07 -31.36 12.67
N LEU A 114 -12.06 -30.52 12.80
CA LEU A 114 -10.86 -30.57 11.98
C LEU A 114 -9.99 -31.77 12.44
N PRO A 115 -9.32 -32.47 11.51
CA PRO A 115 -8.45 -33.60 11.85
C PRO A 115 -7.27 -33.17 12.71
N SER A 116 -6.68 -34.12 13.45
CA SER A 116 -5.59 -33.86 14.39
C SER A 116 -4.42 -33.14 13.71
N THR A 117 -4.04 -31.99 14.27
CA THR A 117 -2.94 -31.10 13.86
C THR A 117 -1.58 -31.79 13.73
N SER A 118 -1.39 -32.96 14.36
CA SER A 118 -0.12 -33.68 14.43
C SER A 118 0.50 -34.05 13.07
N THR A 119 -0.27 -34.55 12.10
CA THR A 119 0.31 -35.02 10.82
C THR A 119 0.76 -33.88 9.91
N ALA A 120 0.03 -32.76 9.91
CA ALA A 120 0.40 -31.58 9.14
C ALA A 120 1.63 -30.89 9.73
N VAL A 121 1.69 -30.75 11.07
CA VAL A 121 2.85 -30.16 11.75
C VAL A 121 4.11 -31.02 11.56
N ALA A 122 4.00 -32.36 11.59
CA ALA A 122 5.14 -33.24 11.34
C ALA A 122 5.69 -33.12 9.91
N LYS A 123 4.81 -33.08 8.89
CA LYS A 123 5.21 -32.84 7.50
C LYS A 123 5.77 -31.43 7.29
N VAL A 124 5.27 -30.44 8.01
CA VAL A 124 5.80 -29.07 7.98
C VAL A 124 7.18 -29.01 8.63
N ALA A 125 7.42 -29.72 9.72
CA ALA A 125 8.74 -29.83 10.33
C ALA A 125 9.73 -30.53 9.39
N GLU A 126 9.30 -31.60 8.74
CA GLU A 126 10.08 -32.29 7.69
C GLU A 126 10.35 -31.36 6.49
N MET A 127 9.36 -30.60 6.03
CA MET A 127 9.53 -29.61 4.96
C MET A 127 10.40 -28.43 5.38
N THR A 128 10.34 -28.01 6.65
CA THR A 128 11.22 -26.96 7.19
C THR A 128 12.66 -27.48 7.23
N SER A 129 12.87 -28.73 7.62
CA SER A 129 14.17 -29.41 7.54
C SER A 129 14.67 -29.47 6.08
N LEU A 130 13.80 -29.83 5.12
CA LEU A 130 14.14 -29.84 3.69
C LEU A 130 14.42 -28.43 3.13
N MET A 131 13.83 -27.38 3.73
CA MET A 131 14.16 -26.00 3.39
C MET A 131 15.53 -25.59 3.93
N GLU A 132 15.93 -26.11 5.09
CA GLU A 132 17.26 -25.88 5.68
C GLU A 132 18.35 -26.64 4.92
N GLU A 133 18.06 -27.83 4.40
CA GLU A 133 19.05 -28.64 3.67
C GLU A 133 19.39 -28.08 2.26
N ASN A 134 18.44 -27.42 1.58
CA ASN A 134 18.67 -26.87 0.24
C ASN A 134 19.57 -25.61 0.20
N ASP A 135 19.87 -25.00 1.34
CA ASP A 135 20.70 -23.78 1.44
C ASP A 135 22.20 -24.08 1.68
N SER A 136 22.57 -25.36 1.84
CA SER A 136 23.94 -25.81 2.14
C SER A 136 24.83 -26.05 0.92
N GLY A 137 24.42 -25.60 -0.28
CA GLY A 137 25.07 -25.93 -1.55
C GLY A 137 26.38 -25.20 -1.90
N SER A 138 27.01 -24.44 -0.99
CA SER A 138 28.26 -23.72 -1.25
C SER A 138 29.26 -23.82 -0.09
N GLU A 139 29.78 -25.02 0.15
CA GLU A 139 30.94 -25.20 1.02
C GLU A 139 32.23 -24.78 0.30
N ALA A 140 32.74 -23.60 0.65
CA ALA A 140 34.16 -23.30 0.58
C ALA A 140 34.84 -23.92 1.81
N GLU A 141 35.71 -24.90 1.58
CA GLU A 141 36.52 -25.54 2.62
C GLU A 141 37.36 -24.49 3.36
N SER A 142 37.25 -24.48 4.70
CA SER A 142 38.28 -23.89 5.56
C SER A 142 38.52 -24.80 6.77
N PRO A 143 39.78 -24.89 7.26
CA PRO A 143 40.20 -26.02 8.08
C PRO A 143 40.01 -25.78 9.58
N SER A 144 39.69 -26.91 10.22
CA SER A 144 39.58 -27.21 11.65
C SER A 144 40.70 -26.70 12.55
N GLN A 145 40.34 -26.36 13.80
CA GLN A 145 40.98 -26.66 15.11
C GLN A 145 40.45 -25.64 16.14
N GLU A 146 40.24 -25.86 17.44
CA GLU A 146 40.19 -27.02 18.33
C GLU A 146 39.54 -26.54 19.66
N ALA A 147 38.84 -27.43 20.35
CA ALA A 147 38.50 -27.52 21.79
C ALA A 147 38.57 -26.29 22.74
N ALA A 148 37.50 -26.07 23.51
CA ALA A 148 37.47 -26.04 25.00
C ALA A 148 36.07 -25.60 25.51
N SER A 149 35.36 -26.51 26.20
CA SER A 149 35.03 -26.45 27.65
C SER A 149 33.78 -25.64 28.05
N ASP A 150 32.76 -26.40 28.43
CA ASP A 150 31.73 -26.16 29.45
C ASP A 150 32.17 -25.17 30.56
N PRO A 151 31.27 -24.28 31.04
CA PRO A 151 30.63 -24.63 32.31
C PRO A 151 29.20 -24.11 32.55
N SER A 152 28.39 -25.00 33.14
CA SER A 152 27.53 -24.82 34.32
C SER A 152 26.65 -23.57 34.49
N SER A 153 25.34 -23.86 34.50
CA SER A 153 24.29 -23.33 35.38
C SER A 153 24.69 -22.35 36.50
N GLU A 154 24.19 -21.11 36.41
CA GLU A 154 23.90 -20.28 37.58
C GLU A 154 22.47 -19.75 37.48
N GLU A 155 21.66 -20.13 38.48
CA GLU A 155 20.34 -19.57 38.77
C GLU A 155 20.54 -18.21 39.45
N GLU A 156 20.24 -17.12 38.75
CA GLU A 156 20.17 -15.79 39.38
C GLU A 156 18.78 -15.53 39.98
N LYS A 157 18.78 -15.53 41.31
CA LYS A 157 17.74 -15.05 42.20
C LYS A 157 17.77 -13.52 42.19
N TYR A 158 16.70 -12.87 41.72
CA TYR A 158 16.54 -11.42 41.88
C TYR A 158 15.84 -11.15 43.22
N ASP A 159 16.60 -10.59 44.17
CA ASP A 159 16.09 -10.02 45.42
C ASP A 159 15.56 -8.59 45.16
N GLU A 160 14.35 -8.34 45.67
CA GLU A 160 13.74 -7.03 45.82
C GLU A 160 14.56 -6.18 46.79
N GLU A 161 14.96 -4.97 46.40
CA GLU A 161 15.19 -3.90 47.36
C GLU A 161 14.94 -2.52 46.72
N SER A 162 13.94 -1.84 47.28
CA SER A 162 13.59 -0.44 47.05
C SER A 162 14.53 0.46 47.86
N PRO A 163 14.75 1.72 47.42
CA PRO A 163 14.80 2.77 48.41
C PRO A 163 13.90 3.96 48.07
N GLU A 164 13.09 4.30 49.05
CA GLU A 164 12.48 5.60 49.27
C GLU A 164 13.56 6.70 49.35
N SER A 165 13.29 7.87 48.75
CA SER A 165 13.67 9.15 49.37
C SER A 165 12.95 10.36 48.77
N LYS A 166 12.18 11.04 49.62
CA LYS A 166 12.17 12.50 49.94
C LYS A 166 11.99 13.46 48.75
N GLU A 167 10.84 14.13 48.62
CA GLU A 167 10.43 15.36 49.34
C GLU A 167 11.56 16.39 49.46
N GLU A 168 11.59 17.35 48.52
CA GLU A 168 11.94 18.75 48.81
C GLU A 168 11.01 19.68 48.00
N GLU A 169 10.49 20.65 48.73
CA GLU A 169 9.48 21.64 48.42
C GLU A 169 10.20 23.00 48.42
N GLU A 170 10.13 23.77 47.33
CA GLU A 170 10.45 25.20 47.22
C GLU A 170 10.04 25.58 45.77
N GLY A 171 9.13 26.50 45.44
CA GLY A 171 8.66 27.67 46.14
C GLY A 171 9.33 28.91 45.55
N GLU A 172 8.83 29.48 44.44
CA GLU A 172 8.88 30.94 44.26
C GLU A 172 8.01 31.47 43.10
N ALA A 173 7.50 32.67 43.36
CA ALA A 173 6.51 33.41 42.60
C ALA A 173 7.14 34.27 41.49
N GLY A 174 6.41 34.47 40.40
CA GLY A 174 6.74 35.46 39.37
C GLY A 174 5.48 36.07 38.77
N ALA A 175 5.20 37.32 39.15
CA ALA A 175 4.11 38.15 38.69
C ALA A 175 4.48 38.94 37.42
N GLY A 176 3.45 39.43 36.72
CA GLY A 176 3.53 40.45 35.66
C GLY A 176 3.41 39.83 34.26
N ASP A 177 2.72 40.42 33.28
CA ASP A 177 1.99 41.68 33.23
C ASP A 177 0.99 41.61 32.07
N LYS A 178 -0.04 42.44 32.16
CA LYS A 178 -1.03 42.69 31.11
C LYS A 178 -0.37 43.43 29.95
N GLU A 179 -0.65 43.02 28.71
CA GLU A 179 -0.80 43.98 27.61
C GLU A 179 -2.06 43.61 26.81
N GLU A 180 -3.02 44.53 26.87
CA GLU A 180 -4.09 44.71 25.90
C GLU A 180 -3.43 45.20 24.61
N ASP A 181 -3.80 44.66 23.46
CA ASP A 181 -3.70 45.48 22.25
C ASP A 181 -4.85 45.20 21.28
N GLU A 182 -5.28 46.31 20.72
CA GLU A 182 -6.54 46.52 20.05
C GLU A 182 -6.49 46.07 18.58
N SER A 183 -7.70 45.77 18.10
CA SER A 183 -8.24 45.91 16.74
C SER A 183 -7.29 46.39 15.62
N GLU A 184 -7.36 45.71 14.47
CA GLU A 184 -7.50 46.42 13.20
C GLU A 184 -8.25 45.58 12.15
N ASP A 185 -9.36 46.16 11.71
CA ASP A 185 -10.15 45.80 10.53
C ASP A 185 -9.26 45.78 9.28
N ALA A 186 -9.35 44.72 8.49
CA ALA A 186 -8.96 44.73 7.09
C ALA A 186 -10.11 44.13 6.27
N SER A 187 -10.92 45.04 5.73
CA SER A 187 -11.75 44.81 4.55
C SER A 187 -10.85 44.40 3.40
N ASP A 188 -11.05 43.21 2.84
CA ASP A 188 -10.35 42.79 1.63
C ASP A 188 -11.35 42.34 0.56
N GLU A 189 -11.07 42.83 -0.64
CA GLU A 189 -11.96 43.05 -1.74
C GLU A 189 -12.39 41.76 -2.46
N GLU A 190 -13.59 41.82 -3.04
CA GLU A 190 -14.19 40.78 -3.86
C GLU A 190 -13.49 40.69 -5.22
N ASP A 191 -12.64 39.68 -5.42
CA ASP A 191 -12.22 39.25 -6.75
C ASP A 191 -13.04 38.03 -7.18
N GLU A 192 -13.97 38.28 -8.11
CA GLU A 192 -14.68 37.29 -8.91
C GLU A 192 -13.69 36.67 -9.92
N ASP A 193 -13.32 35.40 -9.74
CA ASP A 193 -12.64 34.62 -10.78
C ASP A 193 -13.36 33.29 -11.01
N ASP A 194 -14.02 33.21 -12.17
CA ASP A 194 -14.74 32.06 -12.69
C ASP A 194 -13.74 31.00 -13.20
N GLY A 195 -13.37 30.07 -12.31
CA GLY A 195 -12.59 28.88 -12.65
C GLY A 195 -13.46 27.63 -12.77
N GLU A 196 -13.65 27.14 -13.99
CA GLU A 196 -14.33 25.87 -14.28
C GLU A 196 -13.58 24.68 -13.66
N ASP A 197 -14.30 23.90 -12.84
CA ASP A 197 -13.81 22.69 -12.15
C ASP A 197 -13.55 21.55 -13.14
N ALA A 198 -12.26 21.20 -13.31
CA ALA A 198 -11.82 19.88 -13.74
C ALA A 198 -11.34 19.11 -12.51
N GLU A 199 -12.25 18.36 -11.88
CA GLU A 199 -11.90 17.36 -10.85
C GLU A 199 -11.27 16.15 -11.54
N GLY A 200 -9.94 16.06 -11.50
CA GLY A 200 -9.18 14.84 -11.75
C GLY A 200 -8.93 14.11 -10.43
N ASP A 201 -9.23 12.80 -10.41
CA ASP A 201 -8.93 11.90 -9.31
C ASP A 201 -7.40 11.83 -9.05
N ASP A 202 -6.94 12.30 -7.89
CA ASP A 202 -5.54 12.20 -7.40
C ASP A 202 -5.16 10.75 -6.98
N ASP A 203 -5.49 9.73 -7.78
CA ASP A 203 -5.13 8.33 -7.57
C ASP A 203 -4.04 7.83 -8.57
N GLU A 204 -3.41 8.71 -9.37
CA GLU A 204 -2.49 8.30 -10.46
C GLU A 204 -0.96 8.39 -10.19
N GLU A 205 -0.47 8.80 -9.02
CA GLU A 205 1.00 8.75 -8.75
C GLU A 205 1.46 7.42 -8.08
N GLU A 206 0.99 6.27 -8.57
CA GLU A 206 1.50 4.93 -8.20
C GLU A 206 2.38 4.24 -9.29
N GLU A 207 2.82 4.96 -10.33
CA GLU A 207 3.73 4.49 -11.39
C GLU A 207 4.75 5.63 -11.64
N GLU A 208 6.08 5.52 -11.74
CA GLU A 208 7.01 4.47 -12.12
C GLU A 208 8.35 4.69 -11.37
N GLU A 209 8.83 3.71 -10.61
CA GLU A 209 10.26 3.51 -10.37
C GLU A 209 10.52 2.00 -10.46
N GLU A 210 10.37 1.46 -11.67
CA GLU A 210 10.84 0.10 -11.99
C GLU A 210 12.28 0.18 -12.48
N GLU A 211 13.18 -0.42 -11.70
CA GLU A 211 14.59 -0.62 -12.03
C GLU A 211 14.69 -1.55 -13.26
N ASN A 212 15.37 -1.06 -14.29
CA ASN A 212 15.67 -1.78 -15.52
C ASN A 212 16.83 -2.77 -15.24
N ASP A 213 16.50 -4.00 -14.86
CA ASP A 213 17.47 -5.06 -14.60
C ASP A 213 17.81 -5.79 -15.93
N GLN A 214 18.75 -5.23 -16.69
CA GLN A 214 19.40 -5.91 -17.82
C GLN A 214 20.77 -6.42 -17.38
N SER A 215 20.85 -7.73 -17.15
CA SER A 215 22.09 -8.47 -17.02
C SER A 215 22.83 -8.49 -18.37
N SER A 216 24.01 -7.89 -18.42
CA SER A 216 25.02 -8.18 -19.44
C SER A 216 26.18 -8.89 -18.76
N GLU A 217 26.33 -10.17 -19.09
CA GLU A 217 27.57 -10.92 -18.92
C GLU A 217 28.69 -10.19 -19.69
N ALA A 218 29.76 -9.84 -19.00
CA ALA A 218 31.02 -9.47 -19.62
C ALA A 218 32.16 -10.07 -18.80
N GLU A 219 32.99 -10.83 -19.50
CA GLU A 219 34.23 -11.45 -19.07
C GLU A 219 35.18 -10.38 -18.49
N GLU A 220 35.77 -10.65 -17.34
CA GLU A 220 36.87 -9.84 -16.80
C GLU A 220 38.09 -10.75 -16.59
N GLU A 221 38.98 -10.75 -17.58
CA GLU A 221 40.38 -11.14 -17.41
C GLU A 221 41.16 -9.98 -16.79
N GLY A 222 42.07 -10.35 -15.89
CA GLY A 222 42.62 -9.47 -14.88
C GLY A 222 43.61 -8.40 -15.33
N LYS A 223 43.92 -7.50 -14.38
CA LYS A 223 45.21 -6.82 -14.33
C LYS A 223 45.56 -6.36 -12.92
N GLU A 224 46.82 -6.59 -12.61
CA GLU A 224 47.54 -6.41 -11.36
C GLU A 224 47.63 -4.97 -10.83
N GLU A 225 47.75 -4.93 -9.51
CA GLU A 225 48.62 -4.09 -8.66
C GLU A 225 49.02 -2.67 -9.11
N GLY A 226 48.79 -1.73 -8.19
CA GLY A 226 49.45 -0.43 -8.21
C GLY A 226 49.00 0.47 -7.07
N GLY A 227 49.46 0.18 -5.85
CA GLY A 227 49.29 1.07 -4.70
C GLY A 227 50.01 2.41 -4.88
N LYS A 228 49.44 3.47 -4.29
CA LYS A 228 50.19 4.65 -3.81
C LYS A 228 49.34 5.47 -2.85
N GLU A 229 49.88 5.60 -1.64
CA GLU A 229 49.56 6.62 -0.64
C GLU A 229 49.76 8.03 -1.21
N ALA A 230 48.94 8.99 -0.76
CA ALA A 230 49.40 10.33 -0.39
C ALA A 230 48.28 11.16 0.25
N GLU A 231 48.50 11.45 1.54
CA GLU A 231 48.42 12.75 2.22
C GLU A 231 47.26 13.73 1.96
N ALA A 232 46.62 14.06 3.08
CA ALA A 232 45.79 15.22 3.31
C ALA A 232 46.56 16.55 3.15
N LYS A 233 45.93 17.54 2.51
CA LYS A 233 46.21 18.96 2.76
C LYS A 233 44.91 19.76 2.81
N GLU A 234 44.71 20.38 3.96
CA GLU A 234 43.88 21.56 4.19
C GLU A 234 44.36 22.75 3.33
N GLY A 235 43.45 23.66 2.99
CA GLY A 235 43.85 25.01 2.62
C GLY A 235 42.88 25.79 1.72
N LYS A 236 42.09 26.64 2.40
CA LYS A 236 41.78 28.05 2.08
C LYS A 236 41.03 28.44 0.79
N GLU A 237 39.92 29.11 1.08
CA GLU A 237 39.24 30.16 0.31
C GLU A 237 40.22 31.24 -0.15
N ASP A 238 40.06 31.70 -1.39
CA ASP A 238 40.27 33.10 -1.80
C ASP A 238 39.52 33.35 -3.13
N GLU A 239 38.77 34.46 -3.16
CA GLU A 239 38.15 35.06 -4.33
C GLU A 239 39.22 35.50 -5.35
N GLU A 240 39.06 35.18 -6.63
CA GLU A 240 39.77 35.96 -7.67
C GLU A 240 39.03 36.06 -9.01
N ALA A 241 39.14 37.26 -9.57
CA ALA A 241 38.40 37.82 -10.68
C ALA A 241 38.71 37.17 -12.05
N CYS A 242 37.69 37.16 -12.90
CA CYS A 242 37.72 36.68 -14.28
C CYS A 242 38.58 37.59 -15.18
N ALA A 243 39.85 37.22 -15.40
CA ALA A 243 40.72 37.79 -16.43
C ALA A 243 40.79 36.87 -17.66
N LYS A 244 40.34 37.39 -18.82
CA LYS A 244 40.35 36.72 -20.13
C LYS A 244 41.77 36.31 -20.56
N LYS A 245 42.09 35.01 -20.49
CA LYS A 245 43.29 34.43 -21.13
C LYS A 245 43.11 34.38 -22.65
N LYS A 246 43.95 35.11 -23.38
CA LYS A 246 44.16 34.98 -24.83
C LYS A 246 44.77 33.60 -25.14
N SER A 247 44.11 32.82 -26.00
CA SER A 247 44.60 31.53 -26.49
C SER A 247 45.85 31.70 -27.37
N LYS A 248 46.82 30.79 -27.20
CA LYS A 248 48.01 30.67 -28.05
C LYS A 248 47.61 30.25 -29.48
N PRO A 249 48.32 30.70 -30.53
CA PRO A 249 48.09 30.25 -31.90
C PRO A 249 48.46 28.78 -32.03
N GLN A 250 47.53 27.96 -32.55
CA GLN A 250 47.81 26.57 -32.91
C GLN A 250 48.80 26.50 -34.09
N PRO A 251 49.68 25.48 -34.13
CA PRO A 251 50.61 25.26 -35.22
C PRO A 251 49.85 24.95 -36.52
N LYS A 252 50.28 25.57 -37.63
CA LYS A 252 49.72 25.35 -38.97
C LYS A 252 49.89 23.87 -39.35
N GLU A 253 48.78 23.13 -39.35
CA GLU A 253 48.68 21.80 -39.93
C GLU A 253 49.10 21.85 -41.41
N LYS A 254 49.96 20.91 -41.79
CA LYS A 254 50.30 20.65 -43.19
C LYS A 254 49.02 20.18 -43.87
N SER A 255 48.65 20.84 -44.96
CA SER A 255 47.50 20.47 -45.80
C SER A 255 47.71 19.05 -46.32
N GLU A 256 46.98 18.09 -45.75
CA GLU A 256 46.85 16.75 -46.33
C GLU A 256 46.23 16.84 -47.72
N GLU A 257 46.78 16.05 -48.65
CA GLU A 257 46.32 15.93 -50.01
C GLU A 257 44.91 15.33 -50.03
N VAL A 258 43.90 16.16 -50.33
CA VAL A 258 42.48 15.77 -50.29
C VAL A 258 42.18 14.81 -51.44
N VAL A 259 42.16 13.51 -51.15
CA VAL A 259 41.65 12.49 -52.07
C VAL A 259 40.16 12.74 -52.31
N PRO A 260 39.70 12.92 -53.56
CA PRO A 260 38.30 13.20 -53.84
C PRO A 260 37.43 11.99 -53.44
N GLN A 261 36.56 12.17 -52.45
CA GLN A 261 35.60 11.15 -52.02
C GLN A 261 34.70 10.72 -53.18
N THR A 262 34.51 9.42 -53.32
CA THR A 262 33.57 8.81 -54.26
C THR A 262 32.13 9.16 -53.89
N ALA A 263 31.21 9.19 -54.86
CA ALA A 263 29.79 9.47 -54.60
C ALA A 263 29.17 8.48 -53.58
N LYS A 264 29.68 7.25 -53.54
CA LYS A 264 29.25 6.20 -52.59
C LYS A 264 29.68 6.53 -51.15
N GLU A 265 30.90 7.01 -50.96
CA GLU A 265 31.41 7.46 -49.66
C GLU A 265 30.60 8.65 -49.15
N LYS A 266 30.31 9.64 -50.02
CA LYS A 266 29.48 10.80 -49.67
C LYS A 266 28.08 10.41 -49.19
N VAL A 267 27.43 9.45 -49.86
CA VAL A 267 26.12 8.94 -49.43
C VAL A 267 26.20 8.20 -48.09
N THR A 268 27.26 7.41 -47.89
CA THR A 268 27.49 6.64 -46.65
C THR A 268 27.76 7.56 -45.45
N GLU A 269 28.54 8.62 -45.66
CA GLU A 269 28.79 9.65 -44.65
C GLU A 269 27.51 10.45 -44.33
N ALA A 270 26.81 10.92 -45.37
CA ALA A 270 25.60 11.73 -45.20
C ALA A 270 24.49 10.98 -44.44
N ILE A 271 24.28 9.69 -44.75
CA ILE A 271 23.26 8.90 -44.03
C ILE A 271 23.67 8.63 -42.58
N GLY A 272 24.97 8.44 -42.30
CA GLY A 272 25.48 8.31 -40.94
C GLY A 272 25.24 9.56 -40.10
N ASN A 273 25.41 10.75 -40.68
CA ASN A 273 25.13 12.02 -40.02
C ASN A 273 23.63 12.18 -39.72
N VAL A 274 22.75 11.84 -40.67
CA VAL A 274 21.30 11.92 -40.47
C VAL A 274 20.81 10.96 -39.38
N LEU A 275 21.38 9.76 -39.28
CA LEU A 275 21.03 8.82 -38.20
C LEU A 275 21.43 9.37 -36.81
N LYS A 276 22.57 10.05 -36.69
CA LYS A 276 22.97 10.73 -35.44
C LYS A 276 21.98 11.84 -35.08
N GLU A 277 21.58 12.65 -36.06
CA GLU A 277 20.58 13.73 -35.87
C GLU A 277 19.22 13.16 -35.42
N VAL A 278 18.79 12.05 -36.01
CA VAL A 278 17.55 11.35 -35.63
C VAL A 278 17.61 10.76 -34.22
N GLY A 279 18.77 10.22 -33.81
CA GLY A 279 18.99 9.77 -32.44
C GLY A 279 18.75 10.88 -31.43
N VAL A 280 19.30 12.08 -31.68
CA VAL A 280 19.07 13.25 -30.80
C VAL A 280 17.60 13.69 -30.82
N ALA A 281 16.95 13.70 -31.99
CA ALA A 281 15.54 14.02 -32.09
C ALA A 281 14.66 13.03 -31.31
N ARG A 282 14.98 11.74 -31.34
CA ARG A 282 14.26 10.69 -30.59
C ARG A 282 14.38 10.89 -29.07
N THR A 283 15.56 11.23 -28.57
CA THR A 283 15.74 11.61 -27.16
C THR A 283 14.84 12.79 -26.79
N ALA A 284 14.79 13.82 -27.64
CA ALA A 284 13.90 14.96 -27.42
C ALA A 284 12.41 14.57 -27.43
N ALA A 285 12.00 13.64 -28.31
CA ALA A 285 10.62 13.14 -28.33
C ALA A 285 10.24 12.41 -27.03
N ILE A 286 11.14 11.59 -26.48
CA ILE A 286 10.95 10.91 -25.19
C ILE A 286 10.79 11.94 -24.07
N THR A 287 11.67 12.95 -24.02
CA THR A 287 11.55 14.04 -23.03
C THR A 287 10.22 14.78 -23.15
N LEU A 288 9.71 14.97 -24.37
CA LEU A 288 8.42 15.64 -24.61
C LEU A 288 7.22 14.76 -24.24
N GLN A 289 7.33 13.43 -24.26
CA GLN A 289 6.21 12.52 -23.98
C GLN A 289 5.73 12.61 -22.51
N GLY A 290 6.57 13.10 -21.60
CA GLY A 290 6.18 13.39 -20.22
C GLY A 290 5.51 14.75 -20.01
N LEU A 291 5.26 15.53 -21.06
CA LEU A 291 4.66 16.86 -20.98
C LEU A 291 3.28 16.87 -21.66
N GLU A 292 2.24 17.10 -20.85
CA GLU A 292 0.81 17.01 -21.22
C GLU A 292 0.43 17.81 -22.50
N TYR A 293 1.17 18.86 -22.83
CA TYR A 293 0.90 19.71 -24.00
C TYR A 293 1.85 19.47 -25.19
N ALA A 294 2.70 18.44 -25.14
CA ALA A 294 3.73 18.18 -26.15
C ALA A 294 3.54 16.89 -26.94
N ASP A 295 2.49 16.10 -26.67
CA ASP A 295 2.25 14.80 -27.30
C ASP A 295 2.25 14.85 -28.83
N ASN A 296 1.62 15.87 -29.41
CA ASN A 296 1.58 16.03 -30.86
C ASN A 296 2.97 16.26 -31.46
N LEU A 297 3.83 17.02 -30.76
CA LEU A 297 5.20 17.27 -31.19
C LEU A 297 6.08 16.03 -30.98
N SER A 298 5.92 15.33 -29.85
CA SER A 298 6.59 14.05 -29.59
C SER A 298 6.26 13.00 -30.66
N GLN A 299 4.97 12.80 -30.98
CA GLN A 299 4.53 11.89 -32.03
C GLN A 299 5.05 12.30 -33.42
N ALA A 300 5.07 13.59 -33.74
CA ALA A 300 5.61 14.07 -35.01
C ALA A 300 7.11 13.77 -35.15
N ILE A 301 7.89 13.95 -34.07
CA ILE A 301 9.33 13.65 -34.07
C ILE A 301 9.56 12.14 -34.17
N LYS A 302 8.82 11.33 -33.40
CA LYS A 302 8.92 9.87 -33.43
C LYS A 302 8.57 9.30 -34.80
N SER A 303 7.45 9.74 -35.39
CA SER A 303 7.02 9.33 -36.73
C SER A 303 8.05 9.70 -37.81
N HIS A 304 8.66 10.89 -37.71
CA HIS A 304 9.73 11.28 -38.61
C HIS A 304 11.00 10.43 -38.43
N ALA A 305 11.39 10.14 -37.19
CA ALA A 305 12.53 9.27 -36.87
C ALA A 305 12.34 7.86 -37.45
N ASP A 306 11.19 7.23 -37.21
CA ASP A 306 10.84 5.91 -37.75
C ASP A 306 10.89 5.93 -39.30
N GLY A 307 10.43 7.03 -39.91
CA GLY A 307 10.48 7.22 -41.36
C GLY A 307 11.91 7.37 -41.93
N VAL A 308 12.86 7.88 -41.15
CA VAL A 308 14.27 7.96 -41.54
C VAL A 308 14.96 6.60 -41.41
N GLU A 309 14.67 5.83 -40.35
CA GLU A 309 15.18 4.46 -40.17
C GLU A 309 14.69 3.52 -41.29
N ALA A 310 13.42 3.65 -41.68
CA ALA A 310 12.88 2.94 -42.85
C ALA A 310 13.63 3.31 -44.14
N TYR A 311 13.94 4.61 -44.32
CA TYR A 311 14.68 5.09 -45.49
C TYR A 311 16.14 4.62 -45.50
N TYR A 312 16.81 4.51 -44.34
CA TYR A 312 18.16 3.94 -44.23
C TYR A 312 18.23 2.53 -44.86
N SER A 313 17.22 1.70 -44.60
CA SER A 313 17.14 0.36 -45.19
C SER A 313 17.05 0.38 -46.72
N GLU A 314 16.37 1.37 -47.30
CA GLU A 314 16.29 1.59 -48.75
C GLU A 314 17.63 2.06 -49.33
N VAL A 315 18.33 2.97 -48.62
CA VAL A 315 19.68 3.44 -48.99
C VAL A 315 20.67 2.27 -48.99
N GLN A 316 20.67 1.43 -47.95
CA GLN A 316 21.52 0.23 -47.88
C GLN A 316 21.25 -0.76 -49.03
N ARG A 317 19.98 -0.94 -49.40
CA ARG A 317 19.61 -1.78 -50.56
C ARG A 317 20.13 -1.20 -51.87
N THR A 318 20.03 0.11 -52.04
CA THR A 318 20.52 0.83 -53.23
C THR A 318 22.05 0.74 -53.33
N LEU A 319 22.77 0.90 -52.22
CA LEU A 319 24.23 0.80 -52.17
C LEU A 319 24.78 -0.59 -52.51
N LYS A 320 23.99 -1.65 -52.29
CA LYS A 320 24.34 -3.02 -52.69
C LYS A 320 24.15 -3.28 -54.19
N GLY A 321 23.36 -2.47 -54.90
CA GLY A 321 22.91 -2.70 -56.28
C GLY A 321 23.79 -2.13 -57.39
N SER A 322 25.05 -1.76 -57.14
CA SER A 322 25.91 -1.01 -58.09
C SER A 322 25.19 0.19 -58.73
N PRO A 323 24.71 1.15 -57.92
CA PRO A 323 23.86 2.24 -58.39
C PRO A 323 24.61 3.19 -59.32
N SER A 324 23.90 3.75 -60.29
CA SER A 324 24.44 4.79 -61.16
C SER A 324 24.69 6.09 -60.36
N GLU A 325 25.62 6.92 -60.83
CA GLU A 325 25.93 8.20 -60.18
C GLU A 325 24.69 9.12 -60.06
N LYS A 326 23.78 9.05 -61.04
CA LYS A 326 22.50 9.77 -61.04
C LYS A 326 21.54 9.28 -59.95
N GLU A 327 21.56 7.98 -59.63
CA GLU A 327 20.77 7.42 -58.53
C GLU A 327 21.36 7.81 -57.17
N LEU A 328 22.68 7.78 -57.03
CA LEU A 328 23.38 8.25 -55.84
C LEU A 328 23.11 9.75 -55.56
N ALA A 329 23.09 10.59 -56.60
CA ALA A 329 22.74 12.00 -56.47
C ALA A 329 21.30 12.20 -55.95
N LYS A 330 20.33 11.41 -56.43
CA LYS A 330 18.94 11.44 -55.94
C LYS A 330 18.83 10.99 -54.49
N VAL A 331 19.57 9.95 -54.11
CA VAL A 331 19.62 9.47 -52.72
C VAL A 331 20.18 10.55 -51.80
N LEU A 332 21.26 11.21 -52.21
CA LEU A 332 21.90 12.28 -51.45
C LEU A 332 20.98 13.49 -51.25
N GLN A 333 20.24 13.90 -52.29
CA GLN A 333 19.23 14.95 -52.18
C GLN A 333 18.14 14.62 -51.14
N LYS A 334 17.61 13.39 -51.17
CA LYS A 334 16.60 12.94 -50.20
C LYS A 334 17.16 12.85 -48.77
N ILE A 335 18.43 12.47 -48.59
CA ILE A 335 19.10 12.45 -47.29
C ILE A 335 19.15 13.88 -46.72
N GLU A 336 19.52 14.86 -47.55
CA GLU A 336 19.56 16.28 -47.15
C GLU A 336 18.16 16.81 -46.77
N GLU A 337 17.13 16.50 -47.55
CA GLU A 337 15.74 16.86 -47.22
C GLU A 337 15.30 16.28 -45.85
N LYS A 338 15.67 15.03 -45.57
CA LYS A 338 15.39 14.38 -44.27
C LYS A 338 16.21 14.99 -43.13
N SER A 339 17.48 15.36 -43.37
CA SER A 339 18.31 16.08 -42.39
C SER A 339 17.66 17.40 -41.99
N GLN A 340 17.26 18.22 -42.97
CA GLN A 340 16.63 19.52 -42.72
C GLN A 340 15.32 19.40 -41.95
N ALA A 341 14.49 18.42 -42.28
CA ALA A 341 13.27 18.12 -41.53
C ALA A 341 13.57 17.73 -40.07
N THR A 342 14.61 16.90 -39.84
CA THR A 342 15.06 16.52 -38.49
C THR A 342 15.51 17.73 -37.69
N LYS A 343 16.35 18.60 -38.28
CA LYS A 343 16.82 19.85 -37.64
C LYS A 343 15.68 20.79 -37.28
N LYS A 344 14.67 20.92 -38.15
CA LYS A 344 13.50 21.76 -37.89
C LYS A 344 12.67 21.24 -36.72
N LEU A 345 12.45 19.92 -36.67
CA LEU A 345 11.74 19.26 -35.57
C LEU A 345 12.51 19.37 -34.24
N GLN A 346 13.83 19.19 -34.29
CA GLN A 346 14.70 19.37 -33.12
C GLN A 346 14.70 20.81 -32.61
N ALA A 347 14.75 21.81 -33.52
CA ALA A 347 14.64 23.21 -33.14
C ALA A 347 13.28 23.53 -32.49
N ALA A 348 12.19 22.96 -32.99
CA ALA A 348 10.87 23.09 -32.38
C ALA A 348 10.80 22.45 -30.99
N ALA A 349 11.39 21.27 -30.81
CA ALA A 349 11.50 20.61 -29.52
C ALA A 349 12.31 21.46 -28.52
N ASN A 350 13.47 21.95 -28.93
CA ASN A 350 14.33 22.79 -28.09
C ASN A 350 13.65 24.11 -27.72
N ALA A 351 12.94 24.75 -28.65
CA ALA A 351 12.16 25.95 -28.37
C ALA A 351 11.02 25.68 -27.38
N PHE A 352 10.34 24.54 -27.51
CA PHE A 352 9.31 24.13 -26.56
C PHE A 352 9.90 23.90 -25.17
N LEU A 353 11.01 23.16 -25.06
CA LEU A 353 11.71 22.91 -23.80
C LEU A 353 12.26 24.19 -23.15
N ALA A 354 12.78 25.13 -23.95
CA ALA A 354 13.23 26.43 -23.46
C ALA A 354 12.07 27.28 -22.92
N ASN A 355 10.90 27.23 -23.56
CA ASN A 355 9.71 27.95 -23.09
C ASN A 355 9.03 27.26 -21.90
N SER A 356 9.09 25.93 -21.84
CA SER A 356 8.51 25.16 -20.73
C SER A 356 9.34 25.27 -19.46
N THR A 357 10.67 25.35 -19.55
CA THR A 357 11.55 25.53 -18.37
C THR A 357 11.32 26.88 -17.69
N GLY A 358 11.14 27.98 -18.43
CA GLY A 358 10.90 29.30 -17.84
C GLY A 358 9.57 29.44 -17.09
N LYS A 359 8.47 28.90 -17.64
CA LYS A 359 7.16 28.93 -16.97
C LYS A 359 7.01 27.81 -15.93
N SER A 360 7.62 26.64 -16.16
CA SER A 360 7.57 25.54 -15.21
C SER A 360 8.41 25.83 -13.98
N ASN A 361 9.55 26.51 -14.05
CA ASN A 361 10.34 26.79 -12.84
C ASN A 361 9.55 27.64 -11.83
N THR A 362 8.79 28.64 -12.28
CA THR A 362 7.91 29.43 -11.41
C THR A 362 6.72 28.62 -10.91
N ALA A 363 6.08 27.80 -11.77
CA ALA A 363 4.96 26.96 -11.37
C ALA A 363 5.38 25.83 -10.40
N ILE A 364 6.55 25.22 -10.62
CA ILE A 364 7.19 24.22 -9.77
C ILE A 364 7.59 24.86 -8.45
N ALA A 365 8.19 26.06 -8.46
CA ALA A 365 8.49 26.80 -7.24
C ALA A 365 7.22 27.11 -6.44
N ARG A 366 6.12 27.55 -7.09
CA ARG A 366 4.82 27.76 -6.44
C ARG A 366 4.22 26.46 -5.91
N LYS A 367 4.24 25.36 -6.68
CA LYS A 367 3.79 24.03 -6.23
C LYS A 367 4.60 23.56 -5.03
N ARG A 368 5.92 23.73 -5.06
CA ARG A 368 6.84 23.41 -3.95
C ARG A 368 6.55 24.27 -2.72
N GLN A 369 6.39 25.58 -2.87
CA GLN A 369 6.02 26.47 -1.78
C GLN A 369 4.67 26.09 -1.17
N ARG A 370 3.66 25.74 -1.99
CA ARG A 370 2.35 25.26 -1.53
C ARG A 370 2.45 23.90 -0.83
N PHE A 371 3.31 23.00 -1.30
CA PHE A 371 3.55 21.72 -0.68
C PHE A 371 4.29 21.86 0.66
N GLU A 372 5.31 22.70 0.73
CA GLU A 372 6.05 23.03 1.95
C GLU A 372 5.13 23.69 2.98
N SER A 373 4.27 24.64 2.57
CA SER A 373 3.29 25.26 3.47
C SER A 373 2.26 24.25 3.99
N THR A 374 1.73 23.38 3.11
CA THR A 374 0.77 22.34 3.50
C THR A 374 1.41 21.33 4.46
N THR A 375 2.67 20.96 4.24
CA THR A 375 3.43 20.06 5.12
C THR A 375 3.70 20.69 6.48
N SER A 376 4.03 21.98 6.52
CA SER A 376 4.21 22.73 7.77
C SER A 376 2.92 22.80 8.58
N VAL A 377 1.79 23.15 7.94
CA VAL A 377 0.46 23.16 8.57
C VAL A 377 0.09 21.76 9.08
N ALA A 378 0.31 20.72 8.28
CA ALA A 378 0.12 19.33 8.66
C ALA A 378 0.91 18.94 9.93
N LYS A 379 2.20 19.28 9.98
CA LYS A 379 3.05 19.04 11.16
C LYS A 379 2.54 19.80 12.39
N ALA A 380 2.16 21.07 12.24
CA ALA A 380 1.63 21.90 13.33
C ALA A 380 0.29 21.35 13.88
N VAL A 381 -0.61 20.91 12.99
CA VAL A 381 -1.87 20.26 13.36
C VAL A 381 -1.62 18.94 14.09
N ASN A 382 -0.71 18.10 13.59
CA ASN A 382 -0.37 16.84 14.23
C ASN A 382 0.25 17.05 15.63
N LYS A 383 1.13 18.04 15.79
CA LYS A 383 1.66 18.44 17.11
C LYS A 383 0.54 18.89 18.04
N THR A 384 -0.36 19.76 17.57
CA THR A 384 -1.51 20.22 18.36
C THR A 384 -2.42 19.06 18.78
N ALA A 385 -2.61 18.07 17.90
CA ALA A 385 -3.38 16.86 18.22
C ALA A 385 -2.69 15.99 19.28
N ALA A 386 -1.37 15.84 19.21
CA ALA A 386 -0.57 15.13 20.22
C ALA A 386 -0.62 15.86 21.59
N ASP A 387 -0.49 17.18 21.60
CA ASP A 387 -0.61 17.99 22.81
C ASP A 387 -2.01 17.86 23.44
N LEU A 388 -3.06 17.88 22.62
CA LEU A 388 -4.45 17.68 23.08
C LEU A 388 -4.67 16.26 23.63
N ALA A 389 -4.10 15.25 22.97
CA ALA A 389 -4.16 13.87 23.44
C ALA A 389 -3.42 13.71 24.78
N CYS A 390 -2.23 14.31 24.91
CA CYS A 390 -1.44 14.33 26.14
C CYS A 390 -2.26 14.92 27.29
N TRP A 391 -2.80 16.14 27.11
CA TRP A 391 -3.64 16.79 28.11
C TRP A 391 -4.86 15.93 28.49
N SER A 392 -5.54 15.35 27.49
CA SER A 392 -6.73 14.51 27.71
C SER A 392 -6.40 13.25 28.51
N ILE A 393 -5.31 12.56 28.16
CA ILE A 393 -4.86 11.34 28.83
C ILE A 393 -4.39 11.63 30.25
N GLN A 394 -3.67 12.73 30.49
CA GLN A 394 -3.30 13.15 31.85
C GLN A 394 -4.52 13.38 32.74
N CYS A 395 -5.58 14.02 32.22
CA CYS A 395 -6.83 14.18 32.96
C CYS A 395 -7.50 12.84 33.23
N ALA A 396 -7.58 11.96 32.22
CA ALA A 396 -8.19 10.65 32.36
C ALA A 396 -7.40 9.72 33.31
N MET A 397 -6.06 9.81 33.34
CA MET A 397 -5.19 9.10 34.27
C MET A 397 -5.35 9.56 35.72
N ARG A 398 -5.56 10.87 35.94
CA ARG A 398 -5.90 11.40 37.27
C ARG A 398 -7.27 10.91 37.75
N GLY A 399 -8.20 10.67 36.81
CA GLY A 399 -9.57 10.30 37.11
C GLY A 399 -10.40 11.47 37.63
N THR A 400 -9.96 12.71 37.38
CA THR A 400 -10.65 13.94 37.75
C THR A 400 -10.83 14.82 36.52
N ALA A 401 -11.93 15.55 36.48
CA ALA A 401 -12.22 16.46 35.38
C ALA A 401 -11.17 17.59 35.38
N PRO A 402 -10.79 18.07 34.19
CA PRO A 402 -9.81 19.15 34.09
C PRO A 402 -10.30 20.40 34.83
N GLU A 403 -9.37 21.17 35.39
CA GLU A 403 -9.66 22.45 36.05
C GLU A 403 -9.59 23.63 35.07
N VAL A 404 -8.70 23.50 34.08
CA VAL A 404 -8.50 24.44 32.98
C VAL A 404 -8.65 23.72 31.65
N GLY A 405 -8.95 24.45 30.59
CA GLY A 405 -9.02 23.91 29.24
C GLY A 405 -7.67 23.48 28.68
N PHE A 406 -7.69 22.98 27.45
CA PHE A 406 -6.50 22.40 26.81
C PHE A 406 -5.40 23.44 26.61
N ARG A 407 -5.76 24.70 26.34
CA ARG A 407 -4.84 25.83 26.18
C ARG A 407 -4.70 26.64 27.46
N GLY A 408 -5.09 26.07 28.62
CA GLY A 408 -5.09 26.78 29.90
C GLY A 408 -6.26 27.77 30.07
N GLU A 409 -7.22 27.79 29.15
CA GLU A 409 -8.36 28.70 29.22
C GLU A 409 -9.31 28.35 30.39
N PRO A 410 -9.97 29.33 31.03
CA PRO A 410 -10.94 29.03 32.08
C PRO A 410 -12.12 28.24 31.51
N LEU A 411 -12.57 27.23 32.26
CA LEU A 411 -13.73 26.43 31.88
C LEU A 411 -15.03 27.24 32.06
N ASN A 412 -16.06 26.92 31.26
CA ASN A 412 -17.38 27.54 31.36
C ASN A 412 -18.51 26.48 31.40
N GLY A 413 -19.71 26.90 31.81
CA GLY A 413 -20.92 26.10 31.80
C GLY A 413 -20.79 24.76 32.53
N HIS A 414 -21.19 23.67 31.86
CA HIS A 414 -21.14 22.32 32.42
C HIS A 414 -19.71 21.84 32.72
N ARG A 415 -18.70 22.25 31.91
CA ARG A 415 -17.30 21.88 32.14
C ARG A 415 -16.77 22.47 33.45
N LEU A 416 -17.09 23.74 33.73
CA LEU A 416 -16.75 24.37 35.00
C LEU A 416 -17.44 23.69 36.18
N ALA A 417 -18.72 23.34 36.03
CA ALA A 417 -19.45 22.60 37.06
C ALA A 417 -18.88 21.20 37.32
N MET A 418 -18.16 20.62 36.36
CA MET A 418 -17.47 19.33 36.50
C MET A 418 -16.04 19.48 37.01
N SER A 419 -15.43 20.66 36.96
CA SER A 419 -14.04 20.93 37.36
C SER A 419 -13.66 20.26 38.68
N GLY A 420 -12.55 19.52 38.68
CA GLY A 420 -12.01 18.80 39.84
C GLY A 420 -12.85 17.58 40.30
N LYS A 421 -14.06 17.37 39.76
CA LYS A 421 -14.90 16.24 40.15
C LYS A 421 -14.37 14.92 39.58
N PRO A 422 -14.59 13.79 40.27
CA PRO A 422 -14.23 12.48 39.73
C PRO A 422 -14.87 12.22 38.36
N LEU A 423 -14.06 11.82 37.38
CA LEU A 423 -14.52 11.30 36.11
C LEU A 423 -14.91 9.84 36.24
N ALA A 424 -15.82 9.39 35.37
CA ALA A 424 -16.17 7.98 35.21
C ALA A 424 -16.40 7.23 36.54
N GLN A 425 -17.04 7.86 37.55
CA GLN A 425 -17.30 7.24 38.86
C GLN A 425 -16.02 6.78 39.60
N GLY A 426 -14.91 7.51 39.43
CA GLY A 426 -13.63 7.22 40.08
C GLY A 426 -12.72 6.27 39.30
N TRP A 427 -13.14 5.78 38.14
CA TRP A 427 -12.26 5.02 37.25
C TRP A 427 -11.20 5.93 36.61
N ARG A 428 -10.01 5.38 36.41
CA ARG A 428 -8.88 6.03 35.73
C ARG A 428 -8.62 5.34 34.41
N ALA A 429 -8.20 6.10 33.40
CA ALA A 429 -7.75 5.55 32.14
C ALA A 429 -6.23 5.43 32.11
N CYS A 430 -5.71 4.56 31.25
CA CYS A 430 -4.31 4.59 30.84
C CYS A 430 -4.25 4.62 29.31
N TYR A 431 -3.15 5.13 28.79
CA TYR A 431 -2.83 4.96 27.38
C TYR A 431 -2.52 3.48 27.12
N PHE A 432 -3.15 2.91 26.09
CA PHE A 432 -2.98 1.50 25.74
C PHE A 432 -2.13 1.32 24.49
N ALA A 433 -2.57 1.90 23.38
CA ALA A 433 -1.89 1.82 22.10
C ALA A 433 -2.41 2.89 21.13
N MET A 434 -1.60 3.18 20.11
CA MET A 434 -2.02 3.91 18.93
C MET A 434 -1.99 2.95 17.74
N LYS A 435 -3.09 2.92 16.99
CA LYS A 435 -3.22 2.13 15.77
C LYS A 435 -3.37 3.07 14.58
N ALA A 436 -2.62 2.80 13.53
CA ALA A 436 -2.66 3.55 12.28
C ALA A 436 -2.17 2.66 11.15
N ASP A 437 -2.67 2.89 9.93
CA ASP A 437 -2.06 2.28 8.75
C ASP A 437 -0.61 2.78 8.57
N LEU A 438 0.17 2.14 7.70
CA LEU A 438 1.59 2.47 7.52
C LEU A 438 1.85 3.90 7.01
N LYS A 439 0.92 4.48 6.24
CA LYS A 439 1.03 5.85 5.72
C LYS A 439 0.76 6.87 6.83
N ALA A 440 -0.33 6.68 7.57
CA ALA A 440 -0.68 7.49 8.74
C ALA A 440 0.39 7.37 9.82
N ARG A 441 0.93 6.17 10.08
CA ARG A 441 2.03 5.95 11.02
C ARG A 441 3.28 6.76 10.65
N LYS A 442 3.71 6.74 9.38
CA LYS A 442 4.82 7.60 8.90
C LYS A 442 4.52 9.08 9.19
N TRP A 443 3.34 9.55 8.80
CA TRP A 443 2.99 10.97 8.86
C TRP A 443 2.81 11.47 10.30
N MET A 444 2.11 10.72 11.14
CA MET A 444 1.82 11.11 12.52
C MET A 444 3.06 11.05 13.41
N HIS A 445 3.97 10.11 13.17
CA HIS A 445 5.16 9.96 14.00
C HIS A 445 6.41 10.60 13.42
N GLY A 446 6.39 11.05 12.17
CA GLY A 446 7.58 11.59 11.51
C GLY A 446 8.69 10.55 11.34
N PHE A 447 8.35 9.26 11.29
CA PHE A 447 9.37 8.22 11.18
C PHE A 447 10.14 8.35 9.87
N ASN A 448 11.46 8.54 10.00
CA ASN A 448 12.40 8.53 8.87
C ASN A 448 12.50 7.15 8.21
N ARG A 449 12.04 6.11 8.91
CA ARG A 449 12.06 4.71 8.51
C ARG A 449 10.63 4.22 8.35
N TYR A 450 10.29 3.79 7.15
CA TYR A 450 8.92 3.43 6.81
C TYR A 450 8.90 2.61 5.52
N TYR A 451 7.78 1.97 5.23
CA TYR A 451 7.62 0.97 4.17
C TYR A 451 8.06 1.35 2.73
N LYS A 452 8.32 2.62 2.41
CA LYS A 452 8.90 3.05 1.12
C LYS A 452 10.34 3.59 1.23
N ALA A 453 10.95 3.59 2.41
CA ALA A 453 12.34 3.98 2.59
C ALA A 453 13.29 2.80 2.40
N GLY A 454 14.55 3.07 2.05
CA GLY A 454 15.63 2.08 2.06
C GLY A 454 15.71 1.34 3.40
N TRP A 455 15.59 2.07 4.52
CA TRP A 455 15.35 1.51 5.85
C TRP A 455 13.84 1.37 6.09
N MET A 456 13.29 0.23 5.69
CA MET A 456 11.84 0.11 5.53
C MET A 456 11.09 -0.08 6.85
N CYS A 457 11.71 -0.64 7.88
CA CYS A 457 11.06 -0.96 9.14
C CYS A 457 11.44 0.04 10.26
N ASP A 458 10.43 0.47 11.02
CA ASP A 458 10.57 1.30 12.23
C ASP A 458 10.72 0.46 13.51
N SER A 459 10.61 -0.88 13.43
CA SER A 459 10.76 -1.80 14.57
C SER A 459 12.00 -2.68 14.53
N CYS A 460 12.74 -2.73 13.42
CA CYS A 460 14.05 -3.38 13.29
C CYS A 460 14.85 -2.79 12.13
N LEU A 461 16.13 -3.12 11.99
CA LEU A 461 17.03 -2.65 10.92
C LEU A 461 16.80 -3.26 9.53
N ALA A 462 15.65 -3.89 9.26
CA ALA A 462 15.34 -4.39 7.93
C ALA A 462 15.39 -3.28 6.86
N CYS A 463 16.07 -3.56 5.75
CA CYS A 463 16.22 -2.66 4.60
C CYS A 463 15.63 -3.24 3.32
N SER A 464 15.58 -2.40 2.29
CA SER A 464 15.15 -2.69 0.93
C SER A 464 16.08 -2.02 -0.08
N GLY A 465 16.02 -2.48 -1.34
CA GLY A 465 16.79 -1.91 -2.44
C GLY A 465 18.03 -2.74 -2.80
N THR A 466 18.61 -2.45 -3.96
CA THR A 466 19.72 -3.21 -4.57
C THR A 466 21.02 -3.18 -3.76
N LYS A 467 21.21 -2.16 -2.91
CA LYS A 467 22.40 -2.00 -2.05
C LYS A 467 22.23 -2.56 -0.63
N CYS A 468 21.08 -3.16 -0.32
CA CYS A 468 20.82 -3.72 1.01
C CYS A 468 21.52 -5.08 1.15
N ASP A 469 22.22 -5.31 2.28
CA ASP A 469 22.76 -6.64 2.62
C ASP A 469 21.61 -7.65 2.61
N GLU A 470 21.79 -8.78 1.94
CA GLU A 470 20.79 -9.84 1.77
C GLU A 470 20.23 -10.34 3.11
N ARG A 471 21.07 -10.40 4.15
CA ARG A 471 20.67 -10.80 5.51
C ARG A 471 19.79 -9.76 6.18
N MET A 472 19.92 -8.49 5.79
CA MET A 472 19.12 -7.37 6.28
C MET A 472 17.91 -7.09 5.39
N HIS A 473 17.81 -7.73 4.23
CA HIS A 473 16.72 -7.51 3.30
C HIS A 473 15.38 -8.00 3.88
N TYR A 474 14.35 -7.14 3.86
CA TYR A 474 13.06 -7.44 4.49
C TYR A 474 12.33 -8.67 3.91
N LYS A 475 12.71 -9.09 2.69
CA LYS A 475 12.17 -10.29 2.05
C LYS A 475 12.85 -11.58 2.52
N ASN A 476 13.98 -11.50 3.24
CA ASN A 476 14.69 -12.65 3.74
C ASN A 476 14.00 -13.17 5.01
N PHE A 477 13.24 -14.25 4.86
CA PHE A 477 12.60 -14.98 5.97
C PHE A 477 13.30 -16.32 6.27
N GLY A 478 14.48 -16.54 5.68
CA GLY A 478 15.27 -17.74 5.85
C GLY A 478 15.97 -17.81 7.23
N PRO A 479 16.77 -18.87 7.45
CA PRO A 479 17.61 -19.00 8.63
C PRO A 479 18.66 -17.89 8.73
N GLY A 480 19.22 -17.44 7.60
CA GLY A 480 20.28 -16.42 7.54
C GLY A 480 19.84 -14.96 7.68
N LYS A 481 18.56 -14.68 7.97
CA LYS A 481 18.11 -13.30 8.21
C LYS A 481 18.77 -12.76 9.49
N ALA A 482 19.25 -11.53 9.43
CA ALA A 482 19.89 -10.84 10.55
C ALA A 482 19.00 -9.75 11.16
N TRP A 483 17.99 -9.29 10.44
CA TRP A 483 17.17 -8.16 10.88
C TRP A 483 16.33 -8.47 12.14
N ASP A 484 16.03 -9.73 12.44
CA ASP A 484 15.30 -10.15 13.64
C ASP A 484 16.12 -9.97 14.93
N HIS A 485 17.44 -9.92 14.83
CA HIS A 485 18.35 -9.59 15.93
C HIS A 485 18.54 -8.09 16.13
N THR A 486 17.94 -7.26 15.29
CA THR A 486 18.14 -5.79 15.27
C THR A 486 16.90 -5.01 15.71
N LEU A 487 16.12 -5.59 16.63
CA LEU A 487 14.89 -4.98 17.15
C LEU A 487 15.19 -3.62 17.81
N ILE A 488 14.36 -2.63 17.50
CA ILE A 488 14.46 -1.29 18.04
C ILE A 488 13.46 -1.18 19.20
N ASN A 489 13.97 -0.93 20.40
CA ASN A 489 13.14 -0.61 21.56
C ASN A 489 12.96 0.92 21.69
N HIS A 490 12.09 1.35 22.61
CA HIS A 490 11.85 2.77 22.83
C HIS A 490 13.12 3.59 23.14
N SER A 491 14.00 3.08 24.00
CA SER A 491 15.23 3.78 24.39
C SER A 491 16.19 3.97 23.21
N MET A 492 16.34 2.93 22.38
CA MET A 492 17.11 3.01 21.14
C MET A 492 16.50 4.05 20.20
N TYR A 493 15.18 4.04 20.01
CA TYR A 493 14.48 5.02 19.19
C TYR A 493 14.69 6.46 19.65
N LEU A 494 14.65 6.73 20.95
CA LEU A 494 14.96 8.06 21.51
C LEU A 494 16.41 8.49 21.26
N SER A 495 17.32 7.52 21.13
CA SER A 495 18.76 7.74 20.87
C SER A 495 19.10 7.81 19.38
N MET A 496 18.18 7.43 18.51
CA MET A 496 18.39 7.47 17.06
C MET A 496 18.36 8.90 16.52
N PRO A 497 19.16 9.22 15.49
CA PRO A 497 19.13 10.54 14.88
C PRO A 497 17.79 10.79 14.16
N GLY A 498 17.22 11.98 14.32
CA GLY A 498 16.00 12.41 13.64
C GLY A 498 15.09 13.29 14.51
N GLU A 499 14.00 13.76 13.92
CA GLU A 499 12.91 14.38 14.69
C GLU A 499 12.18 13.28 15.47
N LEU A 500 12.05 13.46 16.78
CA LEU A 500 11.21 12.59 17.60
C LEU A 500 9.73 12.82 17.26
N SER A 501 8.95 11.74 17.32
CA SER A 501 7.51 11.79 17.19
C SER A 501 6.91 12.83 18.15
N PRO A 502 6.00 13.71 17.69
CA PRO A 502 5.31 14.64 18.59
C PRO A 502 4.46 13.93 19.64
N TRP A 503 4.15 12.65 19.42
CA TRP A 503 3.40 11.80 20.36
C TRP A 503 4.24 11.33 21.55
N SER A 504 5.56 11.56 21.57
CA SER A 504 6.42 11.23 22.71
C SER A 504 6.09 12.03 23.97
N THR A 505 5.32 13.11 23.85
CA THR A 505 4.82 13.89 24.99
C THR A 505 3.63 13.22 25.70
N VAL A 506 2.96 12.26 25.06
CA VAL A 506 1.77 11.59 25.60
C VAL A 506 2.17 10.55 26.65
N PRO A 507 1.71 10.64 27.91
CA PRO A 507 2.06 9.66 28.93
C PRO A 507 1.65 8.25 28.56
N GLY A 508 2.59 7.31 28.68
CA GLY A 508 2.41 5.91 28.30
C GLY A 508 2.70 5.62 26.82
N TRP A 509 2.92 6.64 25.98
CA TRP A 509 3.39 6.42 24.62
C TRP A 509 4.82 5.86 24.61
N SER A 510 5.03 4.87 23.76
CA SER A 510 6.31 4.25 23.44
C SER A 510 6.30 3.81 21.97
N LEU A 511 7.47 3.46 21.42
CA LEU A 511 7.55 2.95 20.05
C LEU A 511 6.71 1.67 19.91
N GLU A 512 6.80 0.78 20.90
CA GLU A 512 6.11 -0.49 21.00
C GLU A 512 4.58 -0.30 21.08
N SER A 513 4.12 0.76 21.75
CA SER A 513 2.69 1.09 21.81
C SER A 513 2.12 1.65 20.51
N THR A 514 3.00 2.03 19.58
CA THR A 514 2.59 2.31 18.20
C THR A 514 2.40 0.95 17.51
N THR A 515 1.17 0.48 17.46
CA THR A 515 0.82 -0.84 16.91
C THR A 515 0.61 -0.79 15.41
N PHE A 516 0.96 -1.89 14.73
CA PHE A 516 0.68 -2.02 13.31
C PHE A 516 -0.80 -2.35 13.10
N ASP A 517 -1.41 -1.69 12.11
CA ASP A 517 -2.79 -2.01 11.72
C ASP A 517 -2.89 -3.42 11.14
N PHE A 518 -3.48 -4.31 11.93
CA PHE A 518 -3.66 -5.71 11.55
C PHE A 518 -4.57 -5.88 10.34
N MET A 519 -5.55 -4.99 10.13
CA MET A 519 -6.43 -5.07 8.97
C MET A 519 -5.68 -4.73 7.67
N HIS A 520 -4.89 -3.66 7.68
CA HIS A 520 -4.15 -3.22 6.50
C HIS A 520 -2.95 -4.11 6.16
N ASN A 521 -2.29 -4.66 7.17
CA ASN A 521 -1.15 -5.57 6.97
C ASN A 521 -1.62 -6.97 6.57
N LEU A 522 -2.60 -7.51 7.28
CA LEU A 522 -3.12 -8.86 7.01
C LEU A 522 -4.13 -8.84 5.86
N TYR A 523 -5.34 -8.33 6.08
CA TYR A 523 -6.44 -8.53 5.13
C TYR A 523 -6.30 -7.72 3.83
N LEU A 524 -5.89 -6.45 3.90
CA LEU A 524 -5.63 -5.62 2.71
C LEU A 524 -4.15 -5.66 2.26
N GLY A 525 -3.35 -6.51 2.89
CA GLY A 525 -1.97 -6.77 2.51
C GLY A 525 -1.82 -8.23 2.09
N THR A 526 -1.09 -9.01 2.87
CA THR A 526 -0.71 -10.38 2.51
C THR A 526 -1.91 -11.29 2.25
N GLY A 527 -3.01 -11.15 2.97
CA GLY A 527 -4.23 -11.93 2.76
C GLY A 527 -4.87 -11.68 1.39
N ARG A 528 -4.83 -10.43 0.91
CA ARG A 528 -5.34 -10.06 -0.42
C ARG A 528 -4.50 -10.69 -1.52
N ASP A 529 -3.19 -10.64 -1.37
CA ASP A 529 -2.22 -11.26 -2.28
C ASP A 529 -2.37 -12.79 -2.24
N LEU A 530 -2.45 -13.37 -1.04
CA LEU A 530 -2.62 -14.82 -0.83
C LEU A 530 -3.87 -15.35 -1.52
N VAL A 531 -5.04 -14.71 -1.35
CA VAL A 531 -6.28 -15.20 -1.95
C VAL A 531 -6.19 -15.19 -3.48
N GLY A 532 -5.72 -14.08 -4.07
CA GLY A 532 -5.55 -13.98 -5.53
C GLY A 532 -4.56 -15.01 -6.08
N SER A 533 -3.40 -15.13 -5.43
CA SER A 533 -2.36 -16.12 -5.74
C SER A 533 -2.86 -17.56 -5.61
N THR A 534 -3.67 -17.84 -4.59
CA THR A 534 -4.23 -19.18 -4.33
C THR A 534 -5.18 -19.60 -5.44
N PHE A 535 -6.07 -18.72 -5.90
CA PHE A 535 -6.98 -19.05 -6.99
C PHE A 535 -6.22 -19.43 -8.26
N LYS A 536 -5.22 -18.61 -8.65
CA LYS A 536 -4.40 -18.90 -9.83
C LYS A 536 -3.59 -20.19 -9.67
N CYS A 537 -3.02 -20.41 -8.48
CA CYS A 537 -2.24 -21.61 -8.18
C CYS A 537 -3.11 -22.88 -8.27
N LEU A 538 -4.31 -22.90 -7.68
CA LEU A 538 -5.24 -24.03 -7.76
C LEU A 538 -5.63 -24.36 -9.20
N ILE A 539 -5.90 -23.34 -10.03
CA ILE A 539 -6.22 -23.51 -11.45
C ILE A 539 -5.02 -24.09 -12.20
N TRP A 540 -3.84 -23.51 -12.04
CA TRP A 540 -2.61 -23.93 -12.73
C TRP A 540 -2.13 -25.32 -12.33
N ARG A 541 -2.35 -25.72 -11.08
CA ARG A 541 -2.04 -27.07 -10.58
C ARG A 541 -3.13 -28.09 -10.92
N GLY A 542 -4.14 -27.71 -11.71
CA GLY A 542 -5.14 -28.64 -12.21
C GLY A 542 -6.17 -29.08 -11.18
N ALA A 543 -6.29 -28.40 -10.04
CA ALA A 543 -7.31 -28.73 -9.03
C ALA A 543 -8.74 -28.63 -9.59
N TYR A 544 -8.93 -27.78 -10.61
CA TYR A 544 -10.19 -27.58 -11.33
C TYR A 544 -10.20 -28.19 -12.74
N SER A 545 -9.28 -29.12 -13.05
CA SER A 545 -9.17 -29.78 -14.36
C SER A 545 -10.38 -30.66 -14.73
N HIS A 546 -11.21 -31.03 -13.74
CA HIS A 546 -12.45 -31.78 -13.95
C HIS A 546 -13.57 -30.93 -14.56
N LEU A 547 -13.46 -29.61 -14.53
CA LEU A 547 -14.42 -28.73 -15.18
C LEU A 547 -14.20 -28.78 -16.71
N PRO A 548 -15.27 -28.81 -17.53
CA PRO A 548 -15.15 -28.84 -18.99
C PRO A 548 -14.68 -27.51 -19.60
N MET A 549 -14.39 -26.51 -18.76
CA MET A 549 -14.11 -25.14 -19.16
C MET A 549 -12.61 -24.87 -19.02
N THR A 550 -12.00 -24.31 -20.06
CA THR A 550 -10.56 -23.97 -20.05
C THR A 550 -10.30 -22.49 -19.80
N ASP A 551 -11.33 -21.64 -19.89
CA ASP A 551 -11.21 -20.20 -19.70
C ASP A 551 -11.17 -19.85 -18.20
N MET A 552 -10.23 -18.98 -17.83
CA MET A 552 -10.01 -18.59 -16.44
C MET A 552 -11.23 -17.91 -15.81
N ASN A 553 -11.96 -17.07 -16.56
CA ASN A 553 -13.12 -16.36 -16.02
C ASN A 553 -14.27 -17.32 -15.69
N SER A 554 -14.51 -18.34 -16.51
CA SER A 554 -15.52 -19.35 -16.19
C SER A 554 -15.15 -20.17 -14.98
N ILE A 555 -13.88 -20.58 -14.85
CA ILE A 555 -13.42 -21.31 -13.66
C ILE A 555 -13.58 -20.43 -12.41
N LEU A 556 -13.17 -19.16 -12.46
CA LEU A 556 -13.33 -18.22 -11.35
C LEU A 556 -14.81 -17.97 -10.99
N ALA A 557 -15.71 -17.94 -11.97
CA ALA A 557 -17.14 -17.82 -11.72
C ALA A 557 -17.69 -19.05 -10.96
N VAL A 558 -17.25 -20.27 -11.33
CA VAL A 558 -17.59 -21.49 -10.60
C VAL A 558 -17.05 -21.44 -9.17
N MET A 559 -15.78 -21.07 -8.99
CA MET A 559 -15.16 -20.90 -7.67
C MET A 559 -15.92 -19.89 -6.80
N GLN A 560 -16.38 -18.78 -7.38
CA GLN A 560 -17.15 -17.78 -6.65
C GLN A 560 -18.52 -18.33 -6.19
N GLU A 561 -19.24 -19.05 -7.04
CA GLU A 561 -20.53 -19.65 -6.66
C GLU A 561 -20.36 -20.74 -5.59
N GLU A 562 -19.34 -21.60 -5.72
CA GLU A 562 -18.96 -22.56 -4.68
C GLU A 562 -18.67 -21.86 -3.35
N MET A 563 -17.85 -20.81 -3.38
CA MET A 563 -17.48 -20.04 -2.21
C MET A 563 -18.69 -19.39 -1.53
N VAL A 564 -19.56 -18.73 -2.30
CA VAL A 564 -20.79 -18.11 -1.76
C VAL A 564 -21.71 -19.18 -1.17
N HIS A 565 -21.86 -20.33 -1.83
CA HIS A 565 -22.68 -21.43 -1.35
C HIS A 565 -22.16 -22.01 -0.03
N GLU A 566 -20.87 -22.35 0.03
CA GLU A 566 -20.24 -22.95 1.20
C GLU A 566 -20.15 -21.98 2.38
N CYS A 567 -19.81 -20.71 2.15
CA CYS A 567 -19.82 -19.69 3.19
C CYS A 567 -21.21 -19.58 3.82
N ARG A 568 -22.26 -19.59 3.00
CA ARG A 568 -23.66 -19.54 3.46
C ARG A 568 -24.02 -20.74 4.32
N GLN A 569 -23.55 -21.94 3.97
CA GLN A 569 -23.74 -23.15 4.78
C GLN A 569 -23.06 -23.04 6.15
N CYS A 570 -21.93 -22.34 6.22
CA CYS A 570 -21.20 -22.08 7.46
C CYS A 570 -21.75 -20.88 8.26
N GLY A 571 -22.85 -20.25 7.81
CA GLY A 571 -23.41 -19.05 8.45
C GLY A 571 -22.60 -17.77 8.19
N LEU A 572 -21.65 -17.80 7.26
CA LEU A 572 -20.87 -16.64 6.81
C LEU A 572 -21.58 -15.96 5.63
N TYR A 573 -21.68 -14.64 5.66
CA TYR A 573 -22.24 -13.85 4.57
C TYR A 573 -21.13 -13.25 3.73
N LEU A 574 -20.88 -13.82 2.55
CA LEU A 574 -20.02 -13.21 1.54
C LEU A 574 -20.88 -12.43 0.53
N PRO A 575 -20.73 -11.10 0.41
CA PRO A 575 -21.39 -10.33 -0.63
C PRO A 575 -21.08 -10.87 -2.03
N ARG A 576 -22.09 -10.91 -2.91
CA ARG A 576 -21.92 -11.37 -4.31
C ARG A 576 -21.05 -10.46 -5.16
N LYS A 577 -20.86 -9.21 -4.75
CA LYS A 577 -20.01 -8.25 -5.47
C LYS A 577 -18.82 -7.87 -4.58
N PRO A 578 -17.64 -7.63 -5.17
CA PRO A 578 -17.33 -7.69 -6.62
C PRO A 578 -17.28 -9.13 -7.17
N ASN A 579 -17.48 -9.29 -8.48
CA ASN A 579 -17.37 -10.59 -9.15
C ASN A 579 -15.90 -10.99 -9.30
N LEU A 580 -15.62 -12.29 -9.17
CA LEU A 580 -14.31 -12.87 -9.40
C LEU A 580 -14.11 -13.08 -10.90
N THR A 581 -13.22 -12.30 -11.48
CA THR A 581 -12.80 -12.36 -12.89
C THR A 581 -11.28 -12.34 -12.96
N GLU A 582 -10.70 -12.65 -14.11
CA GLU A 582 -9.26 -12.55 -14.34
C GLU A 582 -8.76 -11.12 -14.06
N ALA A 583 -9.46 -10.10 -14.58
CA ALA A 583 -9.19 -8.69 -14.27
C ALA A 583 -9.33 -8.32 -12.77
N SER A 584 -9.97 -9.18 -11.97
CA SER A 584 -10.08 -8.99 -10.53
C SER A 584 -8.89 -9.59 -9.76
N LEU A 585 -8.01 -10.34 -10.45
CA LEU A 585 -6.78 -10.95 -9.94
C LEU A 585 -5.51 -10.16 -10.28
N SER A 586 -5.66 -8.87 -10.65
CA SER A 586 -4.62 -7.97 -11.16
C SER A 586 -3.99 -8.44 -12.46
N ASP A 587 -3.95 -7.55 -13.45
CA ASP A 587 -3.23 -7.77 -14.71
C ASP A 587 -1.75 -7.34 -14.59
N LYS A 588 -1.37 -6.69 -13.48
CA LYS A 588 -0.01 -6.19 -13.20
C LYS A 588 0.80 -7.31 -12.56
N ASP A 589 1.68 -7.96 -13.34
CA ASP A 589 2.69 -8.98 -13.02
C ASP A 589 2.35 -10.05 -11.96
N TYR A 590 2.00 -9.67 -10.75
CA TYR A 590 1.64 -10.55 -9.64
C TYR A 590 0.14 -10.76 -9.48
N SER A 591 -0.22 -11.91 -8.90
CA SER A 591 -1.62 -12.29 -8.71
C SER A 591 -2.15 -11.79 -7.37
N GLU A 592 -2.99 -10.76 -7.39
CA GLU A 592 -3.61 -10.19 -6.18
C GLU A 592 -5.09 -9.84 -6.40
N LEU A 593 -5.91 -9.95 -5.35
CA LEU A 593 -7.28 -9.45 -5.47
C LEU A 593 -7.29 -7.93 -5.68
N SER A 594 -8.15 -7.46 -6.59
CA SER A 594 -8.34 -6.04 -6.85
C SER A 594 -8.79 -5.27 -5.59
N THR A 595 -8.54 -3.96 -5.57
CA THR A 595 -8.93 -3.03 -4.49
C THR A 595 -10.44 -2.95 -4.26
N LYS A 596 -11.25 -3.50 -5.17
CA LYS A 596 -12.71 -3.64 -5.01
C LYS A 596 -13.07 -4.60 -3.88
N PHE A 597 -12.21 -5.57 -3.55
CA PHE A 597 -12.41 -6.49 -2.43
C PHE A 597 -12.00 -5.82 -1.12
N LYS A 598 -12.99 -5.57 -0.26
CA LYS A 598 -12.76 -5.03 1.10
C LYS A 598 -12.19 -6.09 2.04
N ALA A 599 -11.55 -5.64 3.13
CA ALA A 599 -10.92 -6.49 4.14
C ALA A 599 -11.82 -7.61 4.66
N CYS A 600 -13.11 -7.32 4.88
CA CYS A 600 -14.09 -8.31 5.33
C CYS A 600 -14.33 -9.44 4.31
N HIS A 601 -14.27 -9.15 3.01
CA HIS A 601 -14.34 -10.18 1.97
C HIS A 601 -13.12 -11.08 2.07
N VAL A 602 -11.92 -10.49 2.11
CA VAL A 602 -10.66 -11.23 2.18
C VAL A 602 -10.62 -12.15 3.39
N LYS A 603 -11.04 -11.65 4.56
CA LYS A 603 -11.14 -12.46 5.78
C LYS A 603 -11.99 -13.71 5.57
N ILE A 604 -13.19 -13.59 4.99
CA ILE A 604 -14.07 -14.73 4.72
C ILE A 604 -13.47 -15.66 3.66
N MET A 605 -12.87 -15.10 2.61
CA MET A 605 -12.22 -15.86 1.55
C MET A 605 -11.05 -16.70 2.08
N VAL A 606 -10.29 -16.21 3.06
CA VAL A 606 -9.22 -16.98 3.74
C VAL A 606 -9.76 -18.28 4.36
N TYR A 607 -10.93 -18.24 5.01
CA TYR A 607 -11.56 -19.45 5.54
C TYR A 607 -11.90 -20.46 4.44
N TRP A 608 -12.42 -19.99 3.31
CA TRP A 608 -12.77 -20.85 2.18
C TRP A 608 -11.55 -21.44 1.49
N ILE A 609 -10.52 -20.64 1.19
CA ILE A 609 -9.31 -21.15 0.53
C ILE A 609 -8.53 -22.11 1.42
N ALA A 610 -8.54 -21.96 2.74
CA ALA A 610 -7.92 -22.93 3.65
C ALA A 610 -8.56 -24.31 3.52
N LYS A 611 -9.89 -24.38 3.39
CA LYS A 611 -10.62 -25.62 3.11
C LYS A 611 -10.27 -26.17 1.72
N LYS A 612 -10.32 -25.34 0.67
CA LYS A 612 -10.11 -25.80 -0.72
C LYS A 612 -8.68 -26.22 -1.02
N THR A 613 -7.70 -25.50 -0.51
CA THR A 613 -6.29 -25.87 -0.67
C THR A 613 -5.97 -27.18 0.04
N LYS A 614 -6.59 -27.43 1.20
CA LYS A 614 -6.51 -28.73 1.86
C LYS A 614 -7.09 -29.87 1.01
N GLU A 615 -8.30 -29.70 0.46
CA GLU A 615 -8.92 -30.70 -0.44
C GLU A 615 -8.02 -30.99 -1.67
N ALA A 616 -7.43 -29.94 -2.26
CA ALA A 616 -6.51 -30.07 -3.37
C ALA A 616 -5.21 -30.79 -2.99
N ALA A 617 -4.64 -30.48 -1.82
CA ALA A 617 -3.44 -31.11 -1.28
C ALA A 617 -3.66 -32.59 -0.92
N GLU A 618 -4.81 -32.95 -0.37
CA GLU A 618 -5.19 -34.34 -0.10
C GLU A 618 -5.37 -35.15 -1.39
N SER A 619 -5.90 -34.51 -2.44
CA SER A 619 -6.06 -35.13 -3.76
C SER A 619 -4.73 -35.29 -4.52
N HIS A 620 -3.73 -34.48 -4.19
CA HIS A 620 -2.41 -34.45 -4.84
C HIS A 620 -1.28 -34.49 -3.81
N PRO A 621 -1.13 -35.59 -3.05
CA PRO A 621 -0.19 -35.67 -1.93
C PRO A 621 1.28 -35.53 -2.34
N GLN A 622 1.59 -35.73 -3.63
CA GLN A 622 2.95 -35.59 -4.19
C GLN A 622 3.25 -34.17 -4.69
N ASP A 623 2.26 -33.30 -4.82
CA ASP A 623 2.49 -31.91 -5.22
C ASP A 623 2.87 -31.07 -3.99
N ILE A 624 4.18 -30.89 -3.80
CA ILE A 624 4.73 -30.13 -2.69
C ILE A 624 4.21 -28.69 -2.63
N VAL A 625 3.91 -28.07 -3.77
CA VAL A 625 3.41 -26.69 -3.83
C VAL A 625 2.01 -26.62 -3.26
N LEU A 626 1.14 -27.59 -3.58
CA LEU A 626 -0.18 -27.68 -2.97
C LEU A 626 -0.10 -27.97 -1.47
N GLN A 627 0.88 -28.75 -0.99
CA GLN A 627 1.11 -28.96 0.44
C GLN A 627 1.52 -27.67 1.16
N VAL A 628 2.47 -26.90 0.62
CA VAL A 628 2.88 -25.61 1.19
C VAL A 628 1.73 -24.61 1.14
N LEU A 629 0.98 -24.55 0.04
CA LEU A 629 -0.16 -23.65 -0.12
C LEU A 629 -1.26 -23.94 0.90
N ALA A 630 -1.60 -25.22 1.10
CA ALA A 630 -2.56 -25.64 2.12
C ALA A 630 -2.10 -25.26 3.53
N THR A 631 -0.82 -25.48 3.84
CA THR A 631 -0.21 -25.07 5.11
C THR A 631 -0.30 -23.56 5.32
N CYS A 632 0.06 -22.77 4.31
CA CYS A 632 0.04 -21.32 4.32
C CYS A 632 -1.38 -20.77 4.61
N CYS A 633 -2.38 -21.31 3.92
CA CYS A 633 -3.78 -20.90 4.09
C CYS A 633 -4.36 -21.36 5.44
N PHE A 634 -4.08 -22.60 5.85
CA PHE A 634 -4.53 -23.14 7.13
C PHE A 634 -3.95 -22.35 8.31
N ALA A 635 -2.65 -22.08 8.30
CA ALA A 635 -1.99 -21.36 9.40
C ALA A 635 -2.58 -19.96 9.58
N LEU A 636 -2.82 -19.23 8.48
CA LEU A 636 -3.48 -17.93 8.52
C LEU A 636 -4.91 -18.02 9.04
N GLN A 637 -5.71 -18.97 8.52
CA GLN A 637 -7.10 -19.18 8.94
C GLN A 637 -7.19 -19.55 10.43
N LYS A 638 -6.31 -20.41 10.92
CA LYS A 638 -6.24 -20.84 12.31
C LYS A 638 -5.88 -19.68 13.24
N CYS A 639 -4.90 -18.85 12.87
CA CYS A 639 -4.56 -17.64 13.61
C CYS A 639 -5.78 -16.69 13.72
N ILE A 640 -6.44 -16.40 12.59
CA ILE A 640 -7.66 -15.56 12.58
C ILE A 640 -8.75 -16.14 13.48
N THR A 641 -8.93 -17.46 13.47
CA THR A 641 -9.93 -18.14 14.30
C THR A 641 -9.64 -17.98 15.78
N ILE A 642 -8.37 -18.07 16.20
CA ILE A 642 -7.98 -17.82 17.59
C ILE A 642 -8.32 -16.36 17.95
N LEU A 643 -7.86 -15.40 17.15
CA LEU A 643 -8.07 -13.97 17.43
C LEU A 643 -9.56 -13.57 17.45
N ASP A 644 -10.41 -14.24 16.67
CA ASP A 644 -11.86 -13.96 16.63
C ASP A 644 -12.64 -14.52 17.82
N ASN A 645 -12.14 -15.60 18.43
CA ASN A 645 -12.84 -16.29 19.53
C ASN A 645 -12.34 -15.87 20.91
N GLU A 646 -11.16 -15.28 21.00
CA GLU A 646 -10.52 -14.93 22.25
C GLU A 646 -10.75 -13.46 22.66
N GLY A 647 -10.59 -13.20 23.95
CA GLY A 647 -10.70 -11.84 24.52
C GLY A 647 -9.52 -10.94 24.16
N LEU A 648 -9.44 -9.77 24.81
CA LEU A 648 -8.33 -8.84 24.62
C LEU A 648 -6.99 -9.41 25.12
N ILE A 649 -7.03 -10.17 26.23
CA ILE A 649 -5.87 -10.80 26.85
C ILE A 649 -5.96 -12.29 26.58
N LEU A 650 -4.94 -12.84 25.94
CA LEU A 650 -4.80 -14.25 25.62
C LEU A 650 -4.09 -14.99 26.76
N ASP A 651 -4.44 -16.26 26.99
CA ASP A 651 -3.58 -17.11 27.79
C ASP A 651 -2.25 -17.38 27.06
N HIS A 652 -1.24 -17.84 27.81
CA HIS A 652 0.10 -18.04 27.29
C HIS A 652 0.14 -19.03 26.11
N ASN A 653 -0.61 -20.14 26.20
CA ASN A 653 -0.58 -21.19 25.19
C ASN A 653 -1.30 -20.73 23.92
N THR A 654 -2.44 -20.07 24.08
CA THR A 654 -3.20 -19.51 22.95
C THR A 654 -2.43 -18.39 22.24
N ALA A 655 -1.74 -17.53 22.99
CA ALA A 655 -0.86 -16.51 22.41
C ALA A 655 0.32 -17.13 21.63
N ALA A 656 0.94 -18.18 22.18
CA ALA A 656 2.01 -18.91 21.52
C ALA A 656 1.50 -19.62 20.24
N GLU A 657 0.38 -20.33 20.31
CA GLU A 657 -0.22 -21.00 19.15
C GLU A 657 -0.55 -19.99 18.04
N ALA A 658 -1.21 -18.87 18.37
CA ALA A 658 -1.56 -17.86 17.39
C ALA A 658 -0.32 -17.20 16.75
N SER A 659 0.73 -16.97 17.53
CA SER A 659 2.02 -16.47 17.05
C SER A 659 2.70 -17.46 16.12
N ASP A 660 2.80 -18.72 16.53
CA ASP A 660 3.47 -19.78 15.77
C ASP A 660 2.73 -20.04 14.44
N MET A 661 1.39 -19.98 14.44
CA MET A 661 0.59 -20.04 13.21
C MET A 661 0.84 -18.85 12.27
N LEU A 662 0.99 -17.64 12.82
CA LEU A 662 1.26 -16.46 11.99
C LEU A 662 2.69 -16.49 11.41
N LEU A 663 3.67 -16.97 12.18
CA LEU A 663 5.05 -17.22 11.70
C LEU A 663 5.09 -18.32 10.63
N LEU A 664 4.33 -19.41 10.82
CA LEU A 664 4.23 -20.47 9.83
C LEU A 664 3.64 -19.95 8.51
N HIS A 665 2.60 -19.12 8.58
CA HIS A 665 2.05 -18.45 7.40
C HIS A 665 3.11 -17.60 6.68
N VAL A 666 3.88 -16.78 7.41
CA VAL A 666 4.94 -15.93 6.84
C VAL A 666 6.01 -16.78 6.12
N LYS A 667 6.50 -17.83 6.76
CA LYS A 667 7.51 -18.73 6.18
C LYS A 667 6.99 -19.46 4.93
N ALA A 668 5.79 -20.04 5.01
CA ALA A 668 5.18 -20.76 3.88
C ALA A 668 4.89 -19.82 2.69
N TYR A 669 4.45 -18.59 2.97
CA TYR A 669 4.24 -17.58 1.93
C TYR A 669 5.57 -17.17 1.25
N ALA A 670 6.62 -16.95 2.04
CA ALA A 670 7.95 -16.63 1.51
C ALA A 670 8.51 -17.75 0.64
N TRP A 671 8.33 -19.02 1.06
CA TRP A 671 8.72 -20.17 0.25
C TRP A 671 7.97 -20.23 -1.08
N LEU A 672 6.64 -20.02 -1.07
CA LEU A 672 5.85 -20.00 -2.31
C LEU A 672 6.31 -18.90 -3.27
N ALA A 673 6.63 -17.72 -2.74
CA ALA A 673 7.18 -16.63 -3.54
C ALA A 673 8.53 -16.99 -4.15
N ALA A 674 9.46 -17.55 -3.37
CA ALA A 674 10.76 -17.99 -3.88
C ALA A 674 10.59 -19.09 -4.94
N PHE A 675 9.79 -20.12 -4.67
CA PHE A 675 9.52 -21.21 -5.59
C PHE A 675 8.99 -20.70 -6.94
N PHE A 676 7.93 -19.88 -6.94
CA PHE A 676 7.36 -19.38 -8.19
C PHE A 676 8.28 -18.37 -8.90
N TYR A 677 9.07 -17.60 -8.16
CA TYR A 677 10.10 -16.74 -8.74
C TYR A 677 11.15 -17.55 -9.50
N THR A 678 11.63 -18.68 -8.96
CA THR A 678 12.56 -19.59 -9.68
C THR A 678 11.92 -20.20 -10.94
N GLU A 679 10.62 -20.46 -10.93
CA GLU A 679 9.86 -20.88 -12.12
C GLU A 679 9.59 -19.73 -13.12
N ARG A 680 10.09 -18.51 -12.86
CA ARG A 680 9.79 -17.29 -13.63
C ARG A 680 8.29 -17.01 -13.74
N LYS A 681 7.55 -17.33 -12.67
CA LYS A 681 6.11 -17.10 -12.55
C LYS A 681 5.84 -16.11 -11.43
N MET A 682 5.26 -14.98 -11.77
CA MET A 682 4.93 -13.93 -10.83
C MET A 682 3.56 -14.21 -10.19
N ILE A 683 3.50 -15.18 -9.27
CA ILE A 683 2.26 -15.50 -8.56
C ILE A 683 2.22 -14.77 -7.23
N PHE A 684 3.15 -15.11 -6.32
CA PHE A 684 3.18 -14.60 -4.95
C PHE A 684 4.14 -13.41 -4.82
N ARG A 685 3.63 -12.29 -4.29
CA ARG A 685 4.41 -11.06 -4.08
C ARG A 685 4.79 -10.91 -2.61
N ILE A 686 6.08 -10.74 -2.29
CA ILE A 686 6.51 -10.34 -0.94
C ILE A 686 6.46 -8.81 -0.83
N ARG A 687 5.60 -8.31 0.06
CA ARG A 687 5.48 -6.88 0.39
C ARG A 687 6.08 -6.58 1.77
N PRO A 688 6.45 -5.31 2.06
CA PRO A 688 6.82 -4.87 3.41
C PRO A 688 5.80 -5.28 4.49
N LYS A 689 4.51 -5.35 4.14
CA LYS A 689 3.43 -5.81 5.01
C LYS A 689 3.65 -7.22 5.57
N LEU A 690 4.27 -8.13 4.82
CA LEU A 690 4.59 -9.47 5.31
C LEU A 690 5.62 -9.43 6.45
N HIS A 691 6.59 -8.52 6.35
CA HIS A 691 7.59 -8.30 7.40
C HIS A 691 6.95 -7.68 8.67
N TYR A 692 6.01 -6.75 8.53
CA TYR A 692 5.27 -6.24 9.70
C TYR A 692 4.38 -7.31 10.35
N ILE A 693 3.84 -8.27 9.59
CA ILE A 693 3.12 -9.42 10.16
C ILE A 693 4.05 -10.28 11.03
N TRP A 694 5.33 -10.43 10.65
CA TRP A 694 6.32 -11.11 11.50
C TRP A 694 6.49 -10.39 12.85
N HIS A 695 6.60 -9.06 12.86
CA HIS A 695 6.65 -8.29 14.11
C HIS A 695 5.38 -8.48 14.95
N GLN A 696 4.20 -8.46 14.31
CA GLN A 696 2.92 -8.70 14.99
C GLN A 696 2.86 -10.11 15.60
N ALA A 697 3.43 -11.12 14.95
CA ALA A 697 3.51 -12.48 15.50
C ALA A 697 4.36 -12.52 16.78
N MET A 698 5.52 -11.85 16.77
CA MET A 698 6.40 -11.76 17.96
C MET A 698 5.72 -11.00 19.11
N GLN A 699 5.05 -9.88 18.78
CA GLN A 699 4.29 -9.09 19.74
C GLN A 699 3.13 -9.87 20.35
N LEU A 700 2.40 -10.65 19.54
CA LEU A 700 1.31 -11.50 20.00
C LEU A 700 1.77 -12.49 21.08
N LYS A 701 2.92 -13.15 20.86
CA LYS A 701 3.54 -14.08 21.83
C LYS A 701 3.98 -13.36 23.10
N LYS A 702 4.69 -12.23 22.95
CA LYS A 702 5.29 -11.49 24.06
C LYS A 702 4.25 -10.79 24.94
N TRP A 703 3.33 -10.06 24.32
CA TRP A 703 2.36 -9.23 25.03
C TRP A 703 1.11 -9.99 25.43
N ARG A 704 0.82 -11.11 24.76
CA ARG A 704 -0.42 -11.87 24.94
C ARG A 704 -1.66 -11.00 24.74
N ILE A 705 -1.54 -9.93 23.97
CA ILE A 705 -2.64 -9.06 23.58
C ILE A 705 -3.15 -9.55 22.23
N ASN A 706 -4.47 -9.72 22.14
CA ASN A 706 -5.13 -10.06 20.90
C ASN A 706 -4.94 -8.93 19.88
N ILE A 707 -4.05 -9.15 18.91
CA ILE A 707 -3.74 -8.16 17.86
C ILE A 707 -4.94 -7.85 16.95
N GLY A 708 -5.99 -8.67 16.97
CA GLY A 708 -7.28 -8.36 16.35
C GLY A 708 -7.91 -7.08 16.90
N ALA A 709 -7.61 -6.69 18.15
CA ALA A 709 -8.04 -5.42 18.73
C ALA A 709 -7.46 -4.18 18.00
N PHE A 710 -6.34 -4.34 17.30
CA PHE A 710 -5.69 -3.29 16.51
C PHE A 710 -6.12 -3.26 15.05
N ALA A 711 -7.08 -4.10 14.65
CA ALA A 711 -7.69 -4.01 13.33
C ALA A 711 -8.57 -2.75 13.22
N THR A 712 -8.53 -2.08 12.06
CA THR A 712 -9.21 -0.79 11.83
C THR A 712 -10.51 -0.91 11.02
N PHE A 713 -11.22 -2.04 11.11
CA PHE A 713 -12.49 -2.26 10.40
C PHE A 713 -13.54 -1.18 10.69
N HIS A 714 -13.64 -0.79 11.95
CA HIS A 714 -14.60 0.22 12.39
C HIS A 714 -14.16 1.63 11.98
N ASP A 715 -12.86 1.91 12.04
CA ASP A 715 -12.28 3.19 11.64
C ASP A 715 -12.48 3.42 10.14
N GLU A 716 -12.24 2.41 9.30
CA GLU A 716 -12.50 2.47 7.85
C GLU A 716 -13.99 2.69 7.55
N SER A 717 -14.86 1.99 8.27
CA SER A 717 -16.32 2.17 8.13
C SER A 717 -16.75 3.58 8.55
N PHE A 718 -16.10 4.16 9.56
CA PHE A 718 -16.32 5.52 10.00
C PHE A 718 -15.81 6.53 8.96
N LEU A 719 -14.59 6.35 8.44
CA LEU A 719 -14.04 7.18 7.37
C LEU A 719 -14.92 7.15 6.11
N GLY A 720 -15.53 6.01 5.77
CA GLY A 720 -16.51 5.93 4.70
C GLY A 720 -17.74 6.81 4.92
N LYS A 721 -18.21 6.95 6.17
CA LYS A 721 -19.30 7.87 6.53
C LYS A 721 -18.86 9.33 6.45
N ILE A 722 -17.66 9.65 6.95
CA ILE A 722 -17.09 11.00 6.86
C ILE A 722 -16.89 11.40 5.39
N LYS A 723 -16.36 10.50 4.56
CA LYS A 723 -16.23 10.70 3.12
C LYS A 723 -17.58 10.99 2.47
N ALA A 724 -18.63 10.23 2.81
CA ALA A 724 -19.97 10.48 2.28
C ALA A 724 -20.50 11.88 2.64
N VAL A 725 -20.25 12.36 3.88
CA VAL A 725 -20.59 13.73 4.29
C VAL A 725 -19.78 14.75 3.48
N ALA A 726 -18.47 14.52 3.32
CA ALA A 726 -17.56 15.40 2.60
C ALA A 726 -17.94 15.55 1.12
N THR A 727 -18.24 14.45 0.44
CA THR A 727 -18.67 14.46 -0.97
C THR A 727 -20.02 15.15 -1.19
N ALA A 728 -20.78 15.41 -0.12
CA ALA A 728 -22.03 16.16 -0.17
C ALA A 728 -21.86 17.65 0.17
N CYS A 729 -20.62 18.11 0.40
CA CYS A 729 -20.27 19.49 0.68
C CYS A 729 -19.63 20.14 -0.55
N HIS A 730 -19.74 21.46 -0.67
CA HIS A 730 -19.05 22.22 -1.72
C HIS A 730 -17.54 22.27 -1.44
N GLY A 731 -16.67 22.02 -2.42
CA GLY A 731 -15.21 21.96 -2.25
C GLY A 731 -14.63 23.13 -1.44
N LYS A 732 -14.97 24.38 -1.82
CA LYS A 732 -14.55 25.62 -1.11
C LYS A 732 -14.86 25.65 0.39
N THR A 733 -15.93 24.98 0.84
CA THR A 733 -16.36 24.99 2.26
C THR A 733 -16.32 23.61 2.90
N MET A 734 -15.79 22.60 2.19
CA MET A 734 -15.89 21.19 2.57
C MET A 734 -15.37 20.96 3.98
N THR A 735 -14.17 21.45 4.31
CA THR A 735 -13.54 21.23 5.61
C THR A 735 -14.43 21.68 6.77
N ALA A 736 -14.91 22.94 6.76
CA ALA A 736 -15.80 23.45 7.80
C ALA A 736 -17.14 22.71 7.83
N ARG A 737 -17.77 22.51 6.65
CA ARG A 737 -19.10 21.88 6.55
C ARG A 737 -19.10 20.42 6.97
N VAL A 738 -18.01 19.68 6.76
CA VAL A 738 -17.87 18.30 7.24
C VAL A 738 -17.95 18.25 8.76
N TYR A 739 -17.22 19.13 9.46
CA TYR A 739 -17.26 19.18 10.93
C TYR A 739 -18.62 19.64 11.45
N GLU A 740 -19.21 20.69 10.89
CA GLU A 740 -20.56 21.15 11.27
C GLU A 740 -21.60 20.03 11.13
N ARG A 741 -21.61 19.34 9.98
CA ARG A 741 -22.55 18.24 9.72
C ARG A 741 -22.29 17.05 10.63
N TYR A 742 -21.02 16.72 10.88
CA TYR A 742 -20.66 15.64 11.80
C TYR A 742 -21.10 15.94 13.23
N ILE A 743 -20.86 17.15 13.73
CA ILE A 743 -21.29 17.61 15.05
C ILE A 743 -22.80 17.57 15.17
N LEU A 744 -23.54 18.01 14.13
CA LEU A 744 -24.99 17.92 14.11
C LEU A 744 -25.47 16.46 14.19
N CYS A 745 -24.87 15.56 13.42
CA CYS A 745 -25.19 14.13 13.50
C CYS A 745 -24.90 13.56 14.89
N LEU A 746 -23.79 13.95 15.53
CA LEU A 746 -23.43 13.52 16.88
C LEU A 746 -24.43 14.06 17.91
N ALA A 747 -24.83 15.32 17.82
CA ALA A 747 -25.82 15.93 18.70
C ALA A 747 -27.17 15.22 18.60
N LEU A 748 -27.60 14.86 17.39
CA LEU A 748 -28.83 14.08 17.16
C LEU A 748 -28.74 12.68 17.79
N LEU A 749 -27.59 12.00 17.67
CA LEU A 749 -27.37 10.68 18.29
C LEU A 749 -27.41 10.76 19.82
N VAL A 750 -26.75 11.75 20.42
CA VAL A 750 -26.77 11.96 21.88
C VAL A 750 -28.19 12.25 22.37
N HIS A 751 -28.93 13.11 21.66
CA HIS A 751 -30.31 13.42 22.00
C HIS A 751 -31.22 12.18 21.94
N GLN A 752 -31.07 11.34 20.91
CA GLN A 752 -31.82 10.08 20.81
C GLN A 752 -31.48 9.11 21.95
N HIS A 753 -30.21 9.04 22.36
CA HIS A 753 -29.82 8.23 23.52
C HIS A 753 -30.44 8.73 24.83
N GLN A 754 -30.45 10.05 25.05
CA GLN A 754 -31.12 10.64 26.21
C GLN A 754 -32.61 10.30 26.24
N GLN A 755 -33.30 10.39 25.09
CA GLN A 755 -34.71 9.99 25.00
C GLN A 755 -34.94 8.52 25.32
N LEU A 756 -34.00 7.63 24.96
CA LEU A 756 -34.10 6.20 25.30
C LEU A 756 -33.86 5.93 26.79
N ASP A 757 -32.94 6.66 27.41
CA ASP A 757 -32.68 6.57 28.85
C ASP A 757 -33.90 7.08 29.64
N GLU A 758 -34.47 8.21 29.24
CA GLU A 758 -35.72 8.76 29.80
C GLU A 758 -36.92 7.81 29.62
N ALA A 759 -36.99 7.08 28.51
CA ALA A 759 -38.05 6.11 28.27
C ALA A 759 -37.85 4.79 29.06
N THR A 760 -36.64 4.52 29.53
CA THR A 760 -36.30 3.31 30.30
C THR A 760 -36.37 3.55 31.81
N ALA A 761 -36.18 4.79 32.25
CA ALA A 761 -36.37 5.25 33.63
C ALA A 761 -37.86 5.34 33.98
#